data_AF-A0A3B1AHC8-F1
#
_entry.id   AF-A0A3B1AHC8-F1
#
_cell.length_a   1.000
_cell.length_b   1.000
_cell.length_c   1.000
_cell.angle_alpha   90.00
_cell.angle_beta   90.00
_cell.angle_gamma   90.00
#
_symmetry.space_group_name_H-M   'P 1'
#
loop_
_entity.id
_entity.type
_entity.pdbx_description
1 polymer ?
#
loop_
_entity_poly.entity_id
_entity_poly.type
_entity_poly.pdbx_seq_one_letter_code
_entity_poly.pdbx_strand_id
1 'polypeptide(L)'
;MDIGNKRKTRVLIILLLGSLVSVAGWRVTIAEEDEKKPSMRLNPVQSDPHEELMRHRNEGSAYYESGILKKALANFSAAAKLKENSLAEIYNLGLINRKLDNIKEARKLIKQAIKLDDTFANSYYVLALMDKQEGKSDAAITLFKKAMKRAPTDPSSYYQLGLLLRDKGKDQEALQLMVNALQLNPYHTGALYQLYQSYHQSGQIDKAKLTMKEFSRIKKSVSRSRKQLNDEESALSSPLTSDRLAVSDNKISNEFKASFNKTIKKISEPISAFSLHNLDDDIQSEIVAITNSGMLWLISSDKDRKLNAKKLGKIAIKSKVTSLLVERFSVKETARFVVSSQQGLAISSPDFLKSPVKLKWLSKVAEGNVQTIDIDHDGDLDLISLATSTVYVNRGNGRFTKKAKILGSAEIKSSIKGAKSLIGSDFVNRISVDMVAYNNSGTRYFLQDATGGRYALKKDVLPKMGGISWLGKGDLNNDGMMDLVGTNKSQLFIDTNLGEFKFSNKIIGKSEGVINGQVADFDNDGRLDVLLIHKTGEITLWRNHGEAGFKRIALSSSQITKSTHPVFKDDLDDDGKIDVIALSDKGQLVTWWNDSQGVGKWMKLDLIGMRSPPSGQMTQVEIRRGSWYSKYESNGLPVQIGLGDANYTEILRLSWPNGFIESKFKIDEIGPWRFEESERISGSCPSVYAWDGKRFNFITDAFISGPMGVPVSADQYFPVDHDEYVKIPGEALKRNGDRYQLRITEELREAVFLDKVQLLMIDHPVDVTVYPNERLAPPPFPEFGIHATRHARPSTRVIDHRNNDVTRLVAAVDDTYPTSIARLQYTGFSEPQGVTVALPDGAASSKNLRLFLTGWFYYFDSTSMISASQRPDMKIIWPQIQVKRNDQWETITYTGIPSGKGKTVIVDLTGKLPANTQEIRVWTNVELYWDQILIDVSAPPEQRYTTREAPLLSAHLRFRGFSQLLAKTGPQPDRFDYNKVRYTALWNPLKGKYTRYGDVKPLLGREDSQMVVFGSGDELVLEFDAPKDEPSSGNKRDFFLYLNGFVKDGDKYTAHAGRVDPVPFVGMTQYPYDTSNGIPKPFRTEEYKQYQKLYQTREPLQFTGPILSAWKESGQ
;
A
#
# COMPACT_ATOMS: atom_id res chain seq x y z
N MET A 1 22.66 36.07 -28.79
CA MET A 1 21.60 36.57 -29.69
C MET A 1 20.29 36.04 -29.12
N ASP A 2 19.50 36.79 -28.34
CA ASP A 2 19.15 38.23 -28.46
C ASP A 2 18.48 38.47 -29.83
N ILE A 3 17.29 39.06 -29.99
CA ILE A 3 16.61 40.18 -29.30
C ILE A 3 15.07 39.91 -29.36
N GLY A 4 14.16 40.39 -28.51
CA GLY A 4 14.26 41.15 -27.26
C GLY A 4 12.96 41.89 -26.86
N ASN A 5 12.90 42.29 -25.58
CA ASN A 5 12.33 43.54 -25.01
C ASN A 5 10.86 43.97 -25.29
N LYS A 6 9.99 44.13 -24.28
CA LYS A 6 9.98 44.99 -23.04
C LYS A 6 9.40 46.41 -23.25
N ARG A 7 8.49 46.81 -22.33
CA ARG A 7 8.49 48.03 -21.47
C ARG A 7 7.41 47.79 -20.37
N LYS A 8 7.72 47.75 -19.06
CA LYS A 8 8.15 48.81 -18.09
C LYS A 8 7.08 49.91 -17.95
N THR A 9 6.70 50.39 -16.75
CA THR A 9 7.52 50.94 -15.62
C THR A 9 6.63 50.96 -14.34
N ARG A 10 7.00 50.42 -13.16
CA ARG A 10 7.71 51.03 -11.99
C ARG A 10 7.11 52.38 -11.50
N VAL A 11 7.10 52.81 -10.22
CA VAL A 11 7.58 52.34 -8.88
C VAL A 11 7.03 53.30 -7.81
N LEU A 12 6.78 52.88 -6.55
CA LEU A 12 7.39 53.45 -5.32
C LEU A 12 7.05 52.63 -4.05
N ILE A 13 7.98 52.58 -3.10
CA ILE A 13 7.90 51.98 -1.76
C ILE A 13 8.30 53.07 -0.74
N ILE A 14 7.62 53.14 0.42
CA ILE A 14 8.08 53.60 1.77
C ILE A 14 6.81 53.60 2.66
N LEU A 15 6.63 52.75 3.69
CA LEU A 15 7.31 52.58 5.00
C LEU A 15 6.68 53.40 6.16
N LEU A 16 6.51 52.69 7.30
CA LEU A 16 6.36 53.13 8.71
C LEU A 16 4.97 53.43 9.32
N LEU A 17 4.72 52.73 10.45
CA LEU A 17 4.03 53.14 11.71
C LEU A 17 2.58 53.67 11.62
N GLY A 18 1.66 53.40 12.55
CA GLY A 18 1.74 52.73 13.84
C GLY A 18 0.87 53.44 14.89
N SER A 19 0.20 52.67 15.75
CA SER A 19 -0.51 53.09 17.01
C SER A 19 -1.79 53.95 16.94
N LEU A 20 -2.78 53.50 17.74
CA LEU A 20 -3.71 54.26 18.61
C LEU A 20 -4.64 55.32 17.96
N VAL A 21 -5.94 55.49 18.22
CA VAL A 21 -7.02 54.93 19.08
C VAL A 21 -7.93 56.13 19.40
N SER A 22 -9.26 55.93 19.41
CA SER A 22 -10.29 56.83 19.98
C SER A 22 -10.51 58.22 19.33
N VAL A 23 -11.70 58.82 19.33
CA VAL A 23 -13.09 58.36 19.62
C VAL A 23 -14.06 59.31 18.88
N ALA A 24 -15.30 58.86 18.65
CA ALA A 24 -16.52 59.58 18.23
C ALA A 24 -16.41 61.09 17.85
N GLY A 25 -16.96 61.57 16.73
CA GLY A 25 -17.98 61.01 15.83
C GLY A 25 -18.98 62.12 15.45
N TRP A 26 -19.97 61.86 14.60
CA TRP A 26 -21.29 62.56 14.53
C TRP A 26 -22.24 61.70 13.65
N ARG A 27 -23.56 61.86 13.83
CA ARG A 27 -24.65 61.04 13.26
C ARG A 27 -24.94 61.44 11.77
N VAL A 28 -25.70 60.73 10.93
CA VAL A 28 -27.09 60.23 11.07
C VAL A 28 -27.38 59.00 10.17
N THR A 29 -28.37 58.21 10.58
CA THR A 29 -28.85 56.90 10.10
C THR A 29 -29.84 56.91 8.92
N ILE A 30 -29.83 55.81 8.15
CA ILE A 30 -31.04 55.10 7.69
C ILE A 30 -30.86 53.62 8.08
N ALA A 31 -31.94 52.91 8.42
CA ALA A 31 -31.89 51.60 9.09
C ALA A 31 -32.48 50.46 8.25
N GLU A 32 -32.01 49.23 8.52
CA GLU A 32 -32.73 47.97 8.35
C GLU A 32 -32.33 47.03 9.51
N GLU A 33 -33.25 46.19 9.98
CA GLU A 33 -33.20 45.59 11.33
C GLU A 33 -32.43 44.26 11.42
N ASP A 34 -31.69 44.09 12.52
CA ASP A 34 -31.01 42.84 12.90
C ASP A 34 -31.98 41.74 13.35
N GLU A 35 -32.25 40.74 12.51
CA GLU A 35 -32.60 39.42 13.05
C GLU A 35 -31.35 38.75 13.64
N LYS A 36 -31.33 38.67 14.97
CA LYS A 36 -30.30 38.00 15.77
C LYS A 36 -30.18 36.52 15.40
N LYS A 37 -29.34 36.19 14.42
CA LYS A 37 -28.73 34.84 14.39
C LYS A 37 -27.93 34.68 15.68
N PRO A 38 -28.24 33.68 16.54
CA PRO A 38 -27.35 33.38 17.64
C PRO A 38 -26.03 32.94 17.02
N SER A 39 -24.99 33.75 17.20
CA SER A 39 -23.63 33.26 17.02
C SER A 39 -23.45 32.17 18.06
N MET A 40 -23.65 30.92 17.64
CA MET A 40 -23.25 29.76 18.40
C MET A 40 -21.72 29.73 18.33
N ARG A 41 -21.09 30.66 19.08
CA ARG A 41 -19.89 30.32 19.82
C ARG A 41 -20.28 29.07 20.57
N LEU A 42 -19.89 27.92 20.03
CA LEU A 42 -19.71 26.73 20.83
C LEU A 42 -18.88 27.23 22.01
N ASN A 43 -19.51 27.34 23.19
CA ASN A 43 -18.73 27.23 24.41
C ASN A 43 -17.89 25.99 24.18
N PRO A 44 -16.55 26.07 24.24
CA PRO A 44 -15.76 24.86 24.15
C PRO A 44 -16.33 23.96 25.25
N VAL A 45 -16.93 22.84 24.82
CA VAL A 45 -17.23 21.75 25.74
C VAL A 45 -15.89 21.54 26.42
N GLN A 46 -15.82 21.79 27.73
CA GLN A 46 -14.61 21.50 28.49
C GLN A 46 -14.37 20.02 28.21
N SER A 47 -13.35 19.74 27.38
CA SER A 47 -13.02 18.39 27.01
C SER A 47 -12.81 17.64 28.29
N ASP A 48 -13.46 16.48 28.43
CA ASP A 48 -13.19 15.60 29.57
C ASP A 48 -11.66 15.50 29.67
N PRO A 49 -11.04 15.88 30.80
CA PRO A 49 -9.59 15.82 30.95
C PRO A 49 -9.03 14.43 30.65
N HIS A 50 -9.84 13.37 30.76
CA HIS A 50 -9.50 12.03 30.28
C HIS A 50 -9.45 11.93 28.75
N GLU A 51 -10.45 12.42 28.03
CA GLU A 51 -10.47 12.45 26.56
C GLU A 51 -9.37 13.36 26.00
N GLU A 52 -9.13 14.53 26.59
CA GLU A 52 -8.03 15.42 26.17
C GLU A 52 -6.65 14.78 26.43
N LEU A 53 -6.49 14.08 27.56
CA LEU A 53 -5.31 13.28 27.86
C LEU A 53 -5.13 12.14 26.84
N MET A 54 -6.20 11.41 26.52
CA MET A 54 -6.16 10.30 25.57
C MET A 54 -5.92 10.78 24.14
N ARG A 55 -6.48 11.92 23.73
CA ARG A 55 -6.15 12.60 22.48
C ARG A 55 -4.68 12.95 22.43
N HIS A 56 -4.13 13.60 23.45
CA HIS A 56 -2.70 13.93 23.49
C HIS A 56 -1.79 12.69 23.59
N ARG A 57 -2.26 11.56 24.14
CA ARG A 57 -1.56 10.26 24.08
C ARG A 57 -1.61 9.65 22.69
N ASN A 58 -2.74 9.72 22.00
CA ASN A 58 -2.95 9.19 20.66
C ASN A 58 -2.22 10.00 19.62
N GLU A 59 -2.48 11.30 19.55
CA GLU A 59 -1.69 12.27 18.79
C GLU A 59 -0.22 12.08 19.16
N GLY A 60 0.15 12.10 20.44
CA GLY A 60 1.51 11.91 20.90
C GLY A 60 2.14 10.61 20.36
N SER A 61 1.39 9.52 20.34
CA SER A 61 1.81 8.21 19.81
C SER A 61 1.83 8.17 18.28
N ALA A 62 0.93 8.87 17.61
CA ALA A 62 0.76 8.94 16.15
C ALA A 62 1.75 9.90 15.49
N TYR A 63 2.00 11.07 16.09
CA TYR A 63 3.19 11.88 15.85
C TYR A 63 4.43 11.08 16.21
N TYR A 64 4.43 10.35 17.32
CA TYR A 64 5.52 9.44 17.64
C TYR A 64 5.55 8.22 16.72
N GLU A 65 4.60 7.94 15.81
CA GLU A 65 4.54 6.74 14.94
C GLU A 65 4.73 7.03 13.45
N SER A 66 4.20 8.16 13.00
CA SER A 66 4.27 8.65 11.62
C SER A 66 5.61 9.27 11.32
N GLY A 67 6.46 9.40 12.32
CA GLY A 67 7.75 9.97 12.11
C GLY A 67 7.88 11.38 12.60
N ILE A 68 7.31 11.89 13.73
CA ILE A 68 7.42 13.29 14.25
C ILE A 68 7.80 13.56 15.73
N LEU A 69 9.09 13.88 16.01
CA LEU A 69 9.62 14.15 17.38
C LEU A 69 8.99 15.41 17.98
N LYS A 70 8.95 16.53 17.25
CA LYS A 70 8.57 17.84 17.81
C LYS A 70 7.09 17.91 18.17
N LYS A 71 6.20 17.45 17.28
CA LYS A 71 4.76 17.38 17.56
C LYS A 71 4.43 16.27 18.57
N ALA A 72 5.17 15.15 18.60
CA ALA A 72 5.05 14.14 19.65
C ALA A 72 5.45 14.67 21.03
N LEU A 73 6.58 15.37 21.13
CA LEU A 73 7.03 16.02 22.36
C LEU A 73 5.99 17.02 22.85
N ALA A 74 5.46 17.87 21.97
CA ALA A 74 4.41 18.83 22.31
C ALA A 74 3.17 18.13 22.89
N ASN A 75 2.72 17.05 22.24
CA ASN A 75 1.58 16.26 22.67
C ASN A 75 1.81 15.51 24.00
N PHE A 76 2.92 14.79 24.16
CA PHE A 76 3.26 14.17 25.45
C PHE A 76 3.46 15.22 26.57
N SER A 77 3.89 16.44 26.24
CA SER A 77 3.97 17.55 27.20
C SER A 77 2.60 18.07 27.61
N ALA A 78 1.63 18.09 26.69
CA ALA A 78 0.26 18.47 27.00
C ALA A 78 -0.44 17.38 27.85
N ALA A 79 -0.31 16.10 27.48
CA ALA A 79 -0.76 14.97 28.30
C ALA A 79 -0.22 15.03 29.74
N ALA A 80 1.07 15.34 29.92
CA ALA A 80 1.70 15.46 31.23
C ALA A 80 1.25 16.67 32.06
N LYS A 81 0.67 17.71 31.45
CA LYS A 81 0.04 18.83 32.17
C LYS A 81 -1.39 18.50 32.61
N LEU A 82 -2.14 17.78 31.77
CA LEU A 82 -3.51 17.36 32.10
C LEU A 82 -3.54 16.33 33.23
N LYS A 83 -2.53 15.46 33.28
CA LYS A 83 -2.34 14.50 34.36
C LYS A 83 -0.96 14.67 34.99
N GLU A 84 -0.79 15.79 35.69
CA GLU A 84 0.45 16.09 36.43
C GLU A 84 0.82 14.94 37.37
N ASN A 85 2.13 14.70 37.53
CA ASN A 85 2.65 13.63 38.38
C ASN A 85 2.10 12.23 38.06
N SER A 86 1.59 12.01 36.85
CA SER A 86 1.24 10.68 36.36
C SER A 86 2.43 9.96 35.74
N LEU A 87 2.51 8.67 36.07
CA LEU A 87 3.61 7.78 35.75
C LEU A 87 3.84 7.63 34.23
N ALA A 88 2.78 7.32 33.48
CA ALA A 88 2.86 7.08 32.04
C ALA A 88 3.28 8.33 31.26
N GLU A 89 2.79 9.49 31.68
CA GLU A 89 3.05 10.80 31.08
C GLU A 89 4.50 11.23 31.27
N ILE A 90 5.01 11.18 32.51
CA ILE A 90 6.40 11.53 32.82
C ILE A 90 7.37 10.51 32.21
N TYR A 91 6.98 9.24 32.13
CA TYR A 91 7.74 8.21 31.42
C TYR A 91 7.78 8.46 29.90
N ASN A 92 6.64 8.76 29.26
CA ASN A 92 6.57 9.09 27.83
C ASN A 92 7.39 10.33 27.50
N LEU A 93 7.33 11.37 28.34
CA LEU A 93 8.22 12.53 28.27
C LEU A 93 9.71 12.17 28.40
N GLY A 94 10.05 11.24 29.30
CA GLY A 94 11.40 10.71 29.41
C GLY A 94 11.86 9.94 28.16
N LEU A 95 10.98 9.15 27.54
CA LEU A 95 11.24 8.41 26.30
C LEU A 95 11.46 9.32 25.10
N ILE A 96 10.59 10.30 24.86
CA ILE A 96 10.72 11.24 23.75
C ILE A 96 11.97 12.11 23.90
N ASN A 97 12.27 12.60 25.11
CA ASN A 97 13.50 13.35 25.36
C ASN A 97 14.75 12.49 25.13
N ARG A 98 14.75 11.21 25.51
CA ARG A 98 15.86 10.31 25.18
C ARG A 98 16.00 10.07 23.67
N LYS A 99 14.90 10.08 22.91
CA LYS A 99 14.91 9.91 21.44
C LYS A 99 15.34 11.19 20.69
N LEU A 100 15.13 12.35 21.30
CA LEU A 100 15.69 13.66 20.95
C LEU A 100 17.15 13.86 21.43
N ASP A 101 17.75 12.85 22.09
CA ASP A 101 19.09 12.91 22.73
C ASP A 101 19.23 13.95 23.87
N ASN A 102 18.12 14.44 24.43
CA ASN A 102 18.05 15.32 25.60
C ASN A 102 18.30 14.55 26.92
N ILE A 103 19.44 13.87 27.03
CA ILE A 103 19.72 12.90 28.11
C ILE A 103 19.57 13.50 29.52
N LYS A 104 19.96 14.76 29.74
CA LYS A 104 19.85 15.42 31.06
C LYS A 104 18.40 15.53 31.55
N GLU A 105 17.48 15.96 30.69
CA GLU A 105 16.07 16.13 31.06
C GLU A 105 15.35 14.78 31.11
N ALA A 106 15.63 13.88 30.15
CA ALA A 106 15.16 12.49 30.21
C ALA A 106 15.51 11.83 31.56
N ARG A 107 16.76 12.01 32.02
CA ARG A 107 17.25 11.51 33.31
C ARG A 107 16.51 12.11 34.51
N LYS A 108 16.15 13.40 34.47
CA LYS A 108 15.37 14.08 35.52
C LYS A 108 13.94 13.54 35.56
N LEU A 109 13.25 13.50 34.42
CA LEU A 109 11.88 13.00 34.28
C LEU A 109 11.77 11.54 34.74
N ILE A 110 12.66 10.67 34.27
CA ILE A 110 12.66 9.26 34.66
C ILE A 110 12.97 9.07 36.17
N LYS A 111 13.80 9.93 36.78
CA LYS A 111 13.97 9.95 38.25
C LYS A 111 12.73 10.45 38.99
N GLN A 112 11.90 11.31 38.38
CA GLN A 112 10.62 11.72 38.95
C GLN A 112 9.58 10.61 38.83
N ALA A 113 9.50 9.90 37.70
CA ALA A 113 8.67 8.71 37.55
C ALA A 113 8.98 7.65 38.63
N ILE A 114 10.28 7.43 38.95
CA ILE A 114 10.73 6.57 40.06
C ILE A 114 10.26 7.06 41.45
N LYS A 115 10.06 8.37 41.66
CA LYS A 115 9.54 8.89 42.93
C LYS A 115 8.02 8.72 43.07
N LEU A 116 7.32 8.67 41.94
CA LEU A 116 5.85 8.58 41.87
C LEU A 116 5.39 7.13 41.98
N ASP A 117 6.07 6.24 41.26
CA ASP A 117 5.96 4.80 41.44
C ASP A 117 7.36 4.19 41.45
N ASP A 118 7.85 3.92 42.67
CA ASP A 118 9.14 3.28 42.92
C ASP A 118 9.12 1.77 42.61
N THR A 119 7.97 1.25 42.16
CA THR A 119 7.75 -0.11 41.64
C THR A 119 7.68 -0.17 40.11
N PHE A 120 7.62 0.96 39.40
CA PHE A 120 7.62 0.96 37.93
C PHE A 120 9.01 0.71 37.32
N ALA A 121 9.30 -0.56 37.05
CA ALA A 121 10.61 -1.02 36.58
C ALA A 121 11.11 -0.34 35.31
N ASN A 122 10.22 -0.01 34.37
CA ASN A 122 10.55 0.64 33.10
C ASN A 122 11.32 1.96 33.29
N SER A 123 11.03 2.71 34.35
CA SER A 123 11.79 3.93 34.66
C SER A 123 13.22 3.62 35.07
N TYR A 124 13.45 2.66 35.97
CA TYR A 124 14.80 2.24 36.34
C TYR A 124 15.57 1.68 35.14
N TYR A 125 14.91 0.92 34.27
CA TYR A 125 15.49 0.38 33.03
C TYR A 125 15.95 1.49 32.07
N VAL A 126 15.09 2.48 31.79
CA VAL A 126 15.42 3.61 30.90
C VAL A 126 16.52 4.50 31.51
N LEU A 127 16.54 4.69 32.83
CA LEU A 127 17.62 5.42 33.52
C LEU A 127 18.97 4.70 33.40
N ALA A 128 18.98 3.38 33.58
CA ALA A 128 20.17 2.56 33.49
C ALA A 128 20.71 2.47 32.04
N LEU A 129 19.84 2.53 31.03
CA LEU A 129 20.26 2.68 29.62
C LEU A 129 21.01 4.01 29.38
N MET A 130 20.59 5.12 30.01
CA MET A 130 21.31 6.39 29.92
C MET A 130 22.69 6.31 30.59
N ASP A 131 22.78 5.73 31.79
CA ASP A 131 24.07 5.53 32.46
C ASP A 131 25.00 4.60 31.66
N LYS A 132 24.46 3.59 30.98
CA LYS A 132 25.23 2.74 30.05
C LYS A 132 25.70 3.49 28.81
N GLN A 133 24.87 4.35 28.21
CA GLN A 133 25.24 5.22 27.07
C GLN A 133 26.35 6.21 27.46
N GLU A 134 26.36 6.69 28.70
CA GLU A 134 27.40 7.57 29.27
C GLU A 134 28.63 6.81 29.82
N GLY A 135 28.73 5.48 29.65
CA GLY A 135 29.86 4.66 30.13
C GLY A 135 29.92 4.42 31.65
N LYS A 136 28.88 4.80 32.40
CA LYS A 136 28.81 4.73 33.88
C LYS A 136 28.35 3.35 34.36
N SER A 137 29.12 2.32 34.03
CA SER A 137 28.73 0.91 34.20
C SER A 137 28.28 0.53 35.61
N ASP A 138 28.93 1.00 36.68
CA ASP A 138 28.52 0.67 38.07
C ASP A 138 27.18 1.29 38.49
N ALA A 139 26.91 2.52 38.05
CA ALA A 139 25.63 3.17 38.29
C ALA A 139 24.51 2.43 37.53
N ALA A 140 24.75 2.09 36.27
CA ALA A 140 23.84 1.29 35.45
C ALA A 140 23.58 -0.10 36.06
N ILE A 141 24.60 -0.82 36.53
CA ILE A 141 24.46 -2.10 37.26
C ILE A 141 23.53 -1.96 38.46
N THR A 142 23.74 -0.92 39.28
CA THR A 142 22.93 -0.68 40.49
C THR A 142 21.47 -0.39 40.13
N LEU A 143 21.22 0.31 39.04
CA LEU A 143 19.88 0.67 38.58
C LEU A 143 19.15 -0.48 37.89
N PHE A 144 19.81 -1.28 37.04
CA PHE A 144 19.20 -2.49 36.48
C PHE A 144 18.86 -3.51 37.57
N LYS A 145 19.69 -3.65 38.64
CA LYS A 145 19.34 -4.47 39.82
C LYS A 145 18.05 -3.98 40.51
N LYS A 146 17.79 -2.67 40.54
CA LYS A 146 16.53 -2.12 41.07
C LYS A 146 15.35 -2.37 40.13
N ALA A 147 15.51 -2.13 38.81
CA ALA A 147 14.48 -2.43 37.80
C ALA A 147 14.01 -3.90 37.90
N MET A 148 14.98 -4.81 37.90
CA MET A 148 14.82 -6.26 38.02
C MET A 148 14.09 -6.68 39.31
N LYS A 149 14.36 -6.02 40.45
CA LYS A 149 13.66 -6.31 41.71
C LYS A 149 12.19 -5.86 41.68
N ARG A 150 11.85 -4.85 40.88
CA ARG A 150 10.52 -4.24 40.84
C ARG A 150 9.58 -4.87 39.80
N ALA A 151 10.10 -5.22 38.62
CA ALA A 151 9.44 -6.13 37.70
C ALA A 151 10.27 -7.42 37.61
N PRO A 152 10.08 -8.38 38.55
CA PRO A 152 10.79 -9.66 38.52
C PRO A 152 10.41 -10.53 37.31
N THR A 153 9.48 -10.07 36.47
CA THR A 153 9.08 -10.69 35.20
C THR A 153 9.57 -9.95 33.94
N ASP A 154 10.21 -8.77 34.04
CA ASP A 154 10.79 -8.10 32.85
C ASP A 154 12.12 -8.74 32.45
N PRO A 155 12.22 -9.44 31.31
CA PRO A 155 13.46 -10.08 30.87
C PRO A 155 14.57 -9.10 30.49
N SER A 156 14.23 -7.85 30.14
CA SER A 156 15.15 -6.87 29.58
C SER A 156 16.13 -6.35 30.64
N SER A 157 15.64 -6.14 31.87
CA SER A 157 16.44 -5.71 33.01
C SER A 157 17.51 -6.74 33.41
N TYR A 158 17.16 -8.03 33.42
CA TYR A 158 18.12 -9.12 33.64
C TYR A 158 19.20 -9.15 32.54
N TYR A 159 18.80 -9.01 31.27
CA TYR A 159 19.72 -9.00 30.13
C TYR A 159 20.75 -7.86 30.20
N GLN A 160 20.31 -6.61 30.41
CA GLN A 160 21.24 -5.48 30.42
C GLN A 160 22.18 -5.50 31.62
N LEU A 161 21.73 -6.01 32.77
CA LEU A 161 22.57 -6.20 33.95
C LEU A 161 23.67 -7.24 33.71
N GLY A 162 23.32 -8.40 33.15
CA GLY A 162 24.29 -9.46 32.89
C GLY A 162 25.35 -9.03 31.86
N LEU A 163 25.00 -8.23 30.85
CA LEU A 163 26.00 -7.63 29.95
C LEU A 163 27.05 -6.82 30.71
N LEU A 164 26.62 -5.89 31.57
CA LEU A 164 27.55 -5.02 32.30
C LEU A 164 28.41 -5.77 33.34
N LEU A 165 27.92 -6.88 33.88
CA LEU A 165 28.70 -7.74 34.78
C LEU A 165 29.72 -8.57 34.01
N ARG A 166 29.36 -9.10 32.84
CA ARG A 166 30.29 -9.78 31.93
C ARG A 166 31.40 -8.85 31.44
N ASP A 167 31.06 -7.61 31.09
CA ASP A 167 32.05 -6.59 30.70
C ASP A 167 32.98 -6.16 31.86
N LYS A 168 32.67 -6.59 33.11
CA LYS A 168 33.53 -6.52 34.30
C LYS A 168 34.16 -7.85 34.73
N GLY A 169 34.12 -8.88 33.88
CA GLY A 169 34.68 -10.21 34.15
C GLY A 169 33.92 -11.04 35.19
N LYS A 170 32.67 -10.67 35.52
CA LYS A 170 31.81 -11.39 36.48
C LYS A 170 30.88 -12.37 35.77
N ASP A 171 31.48 -13.26 34.98
CA ASP A 171 30.77 -14.06 33.98
C ASP A 171 29.76 -15.06 34.56
N GLN A 172 30.01 -15.59 35.77
CA GLN A 172 29.09 -16.51 36.45
C GLN A 172 27.83 -15.79 36.96
N GLU A 173 27.98 -14.60 37.57
CA GLU A 173 26.83 -13.75 37.95
C GLU A 173 26.04 -13.33 36.70
N ALA A 174 26.74 -12.98 35.62
CA ALA A 174 26.13 -12.63 34.34
C ALA A 174 25.34 -13.78 33.71
N LEU A 175 25.91 -14.99 33.64
CA LEU A 175 25.26 -16.18 33.10
C LEU A 175 23.95 -16.48 33.83
N GLN A 176 23.94 -16.47 35.17
CA GLN A 176 22.72 -16.77 35.93
C GLN A 176 21.61 -15.74 35.66
N LEU A 177 21.95 -14.46 35.52
CA LEU A 177 20.98 -13.43 35.15
C LEU A 177 20.42 -13.66 33.73
N MET A 178 21.24 -14.15 32.80
CA MET A 178 20.78 -14.52 31.47
C MET A 178 19.85 -15.73 31.47
N VAL A 179 20.03 -16.72 32.37
CA VAL A 179 19.04 -17.81 32.56
C VAL A 179 17.69 -17.23 33.02
N ASN A 180 17.72 -16.38 34.05
CA ASN A 180 16.50 -15.83 34.64
C ASN A 180 15.70 -14.99 33.63
N ALA A 181 16.38 -14.20 32.79
CA ALA A 181 15.74 -13.45 31.69
C ALA A 181 14.89 -14.34 30.75
N LEU A 182 15.27 -15.61 30.58
CA LEU A 182 14.68 -16.53 29.60
C LEU A 182 13.61 -17.44 30.16
N GLN A 183 13.60 -17.66 31.47
CA GLN A 183 12.46 -18.27 32.14
C GLN A 183 11.23 -17.35 32.09
N LEU A 184 11.47 -16.04 32.20
CA LEU A 184 10.43 -15.01 32.23
C LEU A 184 9.90 -14.67 30.85
N ASN A 185 10.81 -14.54 29.88
CA ASN A 185 10.45 -14.46 28.48
C ASN A 185 11.34 -15.42 27.69
N PRO A 186 10.84 -16.63 27.36
CA PRO A 186 11.51 -17.57 26.48
C PRO A 186 11.87 -16.98 25.12
N TYR A 187 11.26 -15.84 24.78
CA TYR A 187 11.44 -15.07 23.56
C TYR A 187 12.45 -13.90 23.67
N HIS A 188 13.21 -13.77 24.77
CA HIS A 188 14.17 -12.67 24.94
C HIS A 188 15.54 -12.94 24.30
N THR A 189 15.65 -12.53 23.03
CA THR A 189 16.76 -12.92 22.14
C THR A 189 18.15 -12.52 22.63
N GLY A 190 18.32 -11.29 23.12
CA GLY A 190 19.62 -10.85 23.66
C GLY A 190 20.15 -11.81 24.73
N ALA A 191 19.28 -12.25 25.64
CA ALA A 191 19.67 -13.13 26.73
C ALA A 191 19.96 -14.55 26.26
N LEU A 192 19.20 -15.10 25.29
CA LEU A 192 19.51 -16.40 24.69
C LEU A 192 20.90 -16.41 24.05
N TYR A 193 21.30 -15.30 23.40
CA TYR A 193 22.63 -15.22 22.79
C TYR A 193 23.76 -15.17 23.82
N GLN A 194 23.61 -14.35 24.85
CA GLN A 194 24.62 -14.22 25.90
C GLN A 194 24.74 -15.50 26.73
N LEU A 195 23.61 -16.15 27.04
CA LEU A 195 23.61 -17.42 27.73
C LEU A 195 24.25 -18.53 26.88
N TYR A 196 24.01 -18.56 25.58
CA TYR A 196 24.76 -19.40 24.64
C TYR A 196 26.27 -19.10 24.70
N GLN A 197 26.69 -17.83 24.60
CA GLN A 197 28.10 -17.44 24.61
C GLN A 197 28.81 -17.92 25.88
N SER A 198 28.23 -17.71 27.06
CA SER A 198 28.84 -18.11 28.33
C SER A 198 28.78 -19.63 28.60
N TYR A 199 27.75 -20.36 28.14
CA TYR A 199 27.77 -21.84 28.17
C TYR A 199 28.83 -22.41 27.21
N HIS A 200 29.03 -21.78 26.05
CA HIS A 200 30.04 -22.18 25.08
C HIS A 200 31.47 -21.95 25.61
N GLN A 201 31.72 -20.78 26.20
CA GLN A 201 33.02 -20.43 26.81
C GLN A 201 33.35 -21.28 28.05
N SER A 202 32.36 -21.71 28.83
CA SER A 202 32.55 -22.58 30.01
C SER A 202 32.54 -24.09 29.68
N GLY A 203 32.59 -24.47 28.40
CA GLY A 203 32.63 -25.89 27.98
C GLY A 203 31.34 -26.67 28.19
N GLN A 204 30.23 -26.03 28.57
CA GLN A 204 28.91 -26.65 28.77
C GLN A 204 28.16 -26.77 27.42
N ILE A 205 28.76 -27.54 26.50
CA ILE A 205 28.40 -27.63 25.07
C ILE A 205 26.91 -27.93 24.84
N ASP A 206 26.30 -28.86 25.60
CA ASP A 206 24.91 -29.25 25.36
C ASP A 206 23.91 -28.17 25.77
N LYS A 207 24.17 -27.45 26.87
CA LYS A 207 23.36 -26.30 27.27
C LYS A 207 23.53 -25.14 26.27
N ALA A 208 24.75 -24.92 25.77
CA ALA A 208 25.00 -23.93 24.71
C ALA A 208 24.18 -24.24 23.44
N LYS A 209 24.22 -25.50 22.97
CA LYS A 209 23.43 -25.99 21.82
C LYS A 209 21.93 -25.74 21.98
N LEU A 210 21.34 -26.14 23.12
CA LEU A 210 19.92 -25.95 23.40
C LEU A 210 19.53 -24.46 23.46
N THR A 211 20.35 -23.64 24.11
CA THR A 211 20.07 -22.20 24.25
C THR A 211 20.15 -21.45 22.90
N MET A 212 21.14 -21.78 22.07
CA MET A 212 21.31 -21.18 20.73
C MET A 212 20.18 -21.54 19.75
N LYS A 213 19.58 -22.73 19.93
CA LYS A 213 18.41 -23.18 19.16
C LYS A 213 17.23 -22.22 19.37
N GLU A 214 16.96 -21.84 20.62
CA GLU A 214 15.88 -20.91 20.95
C GLU A 214 16.21 -19.45 20.66
N PHE A 215 17.48 -19.00 20.77
CA PHE A 215 17.90 -17.66 20.29
C PHE A 215 17.44 -17.41 18.85
N SER A 216 17.72 -18.42 18.02
CA SER A 216 17.54 -18.40 16.57
C SER A 216 16.06 -18.45 16.17
N ARG A 217 15.23 -19.14 16.96
CA ARG A 217 13.77 -19.21 16.75
C ARG A 217 13.11 -17.83 16.87
N ILE A 218 13.73 -16.86 17.55
CA ILE A 218 13.00 -15.74 18.15
C ILE A 218 13.56 -14.35 17.84
N LYS A 219 14.83 -14.24 17.47
CA LYS A 219 15.31 -13.04 16.72
C LYS A 219 14.50 -12.87 15.42
N LYS A 220 13.74 -13.92 15.08
CA LYS A 220 12.63 -14.09 14.14
C LYS A 220 11.24 -13.52 14.51
N SER A 221 11.10 -12.58 15.47
CA SER A 221 9.85 -11.79 15.60
C SER A 221 9.97 -10.27 15.90
N VAL A 222 11.04 -9.76 16.55
CA VAL A 222 10.95 -8.48 17.31
C VAL A 222 11.61 -7.23 16.68
N SER A 223 12.51 -7.31 15.69
CA SER A 223 13.05 -6.09 15.02
C SER A 223 12.03 -5.46 14.06
N ARG A 224 10.75 -5.56 14.42
CA ARG A 224 9.58 -5.41 13.58
C ARG A 224 8.87 -4.07 13.81
N SER A 225 9.15 -3.26 14.86
CA SER A 225 8.16 -2.22 15.26
C SER A 225 8.65 -0.90 15.92
N ARG A 226 9.84 -0.30 15.65
CA ARG A 226 10.27 0.87 16.48
C ARG A 226 11.08 2.10 15.99
N LYS A 227 11.44 2.26 14.71
CA LYS A 227 12.11 3.53 14.25
C LYS A 227 11.41 4.31 13.14
N GLN A 228 10.20 3.89 12.75
CA GLN A 228 9.19 4.62 11.94
C GLN A 228 8.78 6.01 12.47
N LEU A 229 9.34 6.41 13.61
CA LEU A 229 8.51 6.98 14.63
C LEU A 229 8.72 8.52 14.76
N ASN A 230 9.89 9.16 14.48
CA ASN A 230 10.03 10.62 14.82
C ASN A 230 10.92 11.63 13.94
N ASP A 231 10.36 12.80 13.54
CA ASP A 231 10.69 14.15 12.90
C ASP A 231 10.18 14.83 11.53
N GLU A 232 9.23 14.33 10.70
CA GLU A 232 8.52 15.01 9.55
C GLU A 232 6.94 14.76 9.31
N GLU A 233 5.98 15.60 9.81
CA GLU A 233 4.45 15.51 9.62
C GLU A 233 3.90 16.80 9.00
N SER A 234 4.80 17.65 8.50
CA SER A 234 4.54 19.09 8.54
C SER A 234 4.69 19.82 7.22
N ALA A 235 5.08 19.14 6.14
CA ALA A 235 5.49 19.82 4.91
C ALA A 235 5.26 19.04 3.62
N LEU A 236 4.60 17.87 3.68
CA LEU A 236 4.93 16.80 2.73
C LEU A 236 3.80 15.93 2.20
N SER A 237 2.58 16.39 2.42
CA SER A 237 1.37 15.99 1.74
C SER A 237 1.21 16.77 0.44
N SER A 238 1.31 16.09 -0.71
CA SER A 238 0.19 16.22 -1.66
C SER A 238 -0.94 15.42 -0.99
N PRO A 239 -1.99 16.08 -0.49
CA PRO A 239 -3.05 15.40 0.25
C PRO A 239 -3.89 14.53 -0.70
N LEU A 240 -4.63 13.54 -0.17
CA LEU A 240 -5.85 13.10 -0.88
C LEU A 240 -6.66 14.36 -1.22
N THR A 241 -7.05 14.50 -2.48
CA THR A 241 -7.94 15.53 -3.03
C THR A 241 -9.34 15.31 -2.48
N SER A 242 -9.52 15.77 -1.24
CA SER A 242 -10.76 15.68 -0.51
C SER A 242 -11.55 16.97 -0.67
N ASP A 243 -12.52 16.95 -1.58
CA ASP A 243 -13.52 18.00 -1.71
C ASP A 243 -14.70 17.74 -0.77
N ARG A 244 -15.22 18.81 -0.17
CA ARG A 244 -16.34 18.77 0.78
C ARG A 244 -17.66 18.95 0.04
N LEU A 245 -18.61 18.06 0.32
CA LEU A 245 -19.98 18.14 -0.20
C LEU A 245 -20.95 18.72 0.85
N ALA A 246 -22.16 19.11 0.43
CA ALA A 246 -23.14 19.80 1.27
C ALA A 246 -24.09 18.83 1.99
N VAL A 247 -24.25 19.00 3.30
CA VAL A 247 -25.21 18.27 4.15
C VAL A 247 -26.50 19.07 4.30
N SER A 248 -27.64 18.40 4.51
CA SER A 248 -28.95 19.07 4.62
C SER A 248 -29.50 19.25 6.04
N ASP A 249 -30.68 19.86 6.10
CA ASP A 249 -31.43 20.21 7.30
C ASP A 249 -32.60 19.23 7.55
N ASN A 250 -32.87 18.89 8.82
CA ASN A 250 -33.77 17.80 9.23
C ASN A 250 -35.22 17.90 8.71
N LYS A 251 -35.66 19.11 8.31
CA LYS A 251 -37.00 19.30 7.72
C LYS A 251 -37.17 18.57 6.38
N ILE A 252 -36.07 18.38 5.64
CA ILE A 252 -36.07 17.80 4.30
C ILE A 252 -36.33 16.28 4.34
N SER A 253 -35.86 15.57 5.38
CA SER A 253 -36.05 14.12 5.58
C SER A 253 -37.53 13.69 5.48
N ASN A 254 -38.44 14.36 6.20
CA ASN A 254 -39.86 13.99 6.20
C ASN A 254 -40.53 14.21 4.82
N GLU A 255 -40.18 15.30 4.14
CA GLU A 255 -40.66 15.58 2.78
C GLU A 255 -40.09 14.58 1.77
N PHE A 256 -38.82 14.18 1.93
CA PHE A 256 -38.15 13.14 1.15
C PHE A 256 -38.81 11.77 1.35
N LYS A 257 -39.03 11.32 2.58
CA LYS A 257 -39.71 10.05 2.93
C LYS A 257 -41.13 9.96 2.33
N ALA A 258 -41.87 11.07 2.32
CA ALA A 258 -43.17 11.16 1.65
C ALA A 258 -43.05 11.16 0.11
N SER A 259 -42.07 11.88 -0.44
CA SER A 259 -41.76 11.93 -1.87
C SER A 259 -41.31 10.56 -2.41
N PHE A 260 -40.51 9.81 -1.66
CA PHE A 260 -40.04 8.47 -2.00
C PHE A 260 -41.22 7.53 -2.26
N ASN A 261 -42.13 7.44 -1.30
CA ASN A 261 -43.37 6.65 -1.42
C ASN A 261 -44.25 7.07 -2.61
N LYS A 262 -44.27 8.36 -2.96
CA LYS A 262 -44.98 8.89 -4.13
C LYS A 262 -44.26 8.55 -5.45
N THR A 263 -42.93 8.57 -5.45
CA THR A 263 -42.09 8.34 -6.63
C THR A 263 -42.00 6.84 -6.97
N ILE A 264 -41.84 5.94 -6.00
CA ILE A 264 -41.87 4.49 -6.26
C ILE A 264 -43.23 4.02 -6.79
N LYS A 265 -44.35 4.65 -6.39
CA LYS A 265 -45.69 4.39 -6.93
C LYS A 265 -45.84 4.70 -8.43
N LYS A 266 -44.92 5.44 -9.04
CA LYS A 266 -44.86 5.64 -10.51
C LYS A 266 -44.46 4.35 -11.24
N ILE A 267 -43.83 3.39 -10.55
CA ILE A 267 -43.46 2.07 -11.05
C ILE A 267 -44.66 1.14 -10.80
N SER A 268 -45.61 1.13 -11.74
CA SER A 268 -46.87 0.37 -11.64
C SER A 268 -46.72 -1.14 -11.83
N GLU A 269 -45.58 -1.61 -12.36
CA GLU A 269 -45.27 -3.04 -12.53
C GLU A 269 -44.40 -3.54 -11.37
N PRO A 270 -44.59 -4.78 -10.87
CA PRO A 270 -43.72 -5.34 -9.83
C PRO A 270 -42.25 -5.37 -10.25
N ILE A 271 -41.39 -4.91 -9.34
CA ILE A 271 -39.93 -4.94 -9.45
C ILE A 271 -39.46 -6.39 -9.24
N SER A 272 -38.55 -6.83 -10.11
CA SER A 272 -37.97 -8.18 -10.11
C SER A 272 -36.63 -8.25 -9.39
N ALA A 273 -35.79 -7.21 -9.55
CA ALA A 273 -34.53 -7.01 -8.85
C ALA A 273 -34.21 -5.50 -8.81
N PHE A 274 -33.35 -5.09 -7.87
CA PHE A 274 -32.81 -3.74 -7.78
C PHE A 274 -31.37 -3.77 -7.26
N SER A 275 -30.63 -2.69 -7.49
CA SER A 275 -29.29 -2.43 -6.93
C SER A 275 -29.24 -1.00 -6.41
N LEU A 276 -28.44 -0.79 -5.37
CA LEU A 276 -28.04 0.52 -4.85
C LEU A 276 -26.58 0.77 -5.27
N HIS A 277 -26.23 1.98 -5.73
CA HIS A 277 -24.85 2.36 -6.14
C HIS A 277 -24.72 3.89 -6.20
N ASN A 278 -23.51 4.44 -6.03
CA ASN A 278 -23.20 5.86 -6.29
C ASN A 278 -22.82 6.00 -7.79
N LEU A 279 -23.67 6.63 -8.60
CA LEU A 279 -23.50 6.76 -10.05
C LEU A 279 -22.91 8.11 -10.46
N ASP A 280 -23.37 9.19 -9.85
CA ASP A 280 -23.06 10.57 -10.25
C ASP A 280 -21.92 11.20 -9.41
N ASP A 281 -21.19 10.38 -8.63
CA ASP A 281 -19.97 10.75 -7.89
C ASP A 281 -20.20 11.81 -6.79
N ASP A 282 -21.42 11.88 -6.23
CA ASP A 282 -21.87 12.96 -5.34
C ASP A 282 -22.19 12.52 -3.88
N ILE A 283 -21.75 11.31 -3.50
CA ILE A 283 -21.97 10.60 -2.23
C ILE A 283 -23.39 10.11 -1.93
N GLN A 284 -24.38 10.43 -2.78
CA GLN A 284 -25.70 9.82 -2.70
C GLN A 284 -25.73 8.50 -3.48
N SER A 285 -26.51 7.54 -3.00
CA SER A 285 -26.71 6.28 -3.71
C SER A 285 -28.04 6.26 -4.45
N GLU A 286 -28.00 6.06 -5.77
CA GLU A 286 -29.19 5.88 -6.58
C GLU A 286 -29.66 4.42 -6.63
N ILE A 287 -30.97 4.25 -6.81
CA ILE A 287 -31.60 2.94 -6.96
C ILE A 287 -31.82 2.67 -8.45
N VAL A 288 -31.18 1.64 -8.98
CA VAL A 288 -31.49 1.09 -10.29
C VAL A 288 -32.39 -0.13 -10.10
N ALA A 289 -33.58 -0.13 -10.72
CA ALA A 289 -34.58 -1.19 -10.56
C ALA A 289 -35.06 -1.73 -11.90
N ILE A 290 -35.35 -3.03 -11.97
CA ILE A 290 -35.89 -3.69 -13.16
C ILE A 290 -37.22 -4.40 -12.88
N THR A 291 -38.27 -4.07 -13.64
CA THR A 291 -39.59 -4.69 -13.50
C THR A 291 -39.64 -6.11 -14.08
N ASN A 292 -40.65 -6.89 -13.71
CA ASN A 292 -40.91 -8.22 -14.29
C ASN A 292 -41.07 -8.20 -15.83
N SER A 293 -41.41 -7.06 -16.45
CA SER A 293 -41.49 -6.94 -17.91
C SER A 293 -40.14 -6.63 -18.58
N GLY A 294 -39.10 -6.35 -17.80
CA GLY A 294 -37.79 -5.90 -18.28
C GLY A 294 -37.67 -4.38 -18.44
N MET A 295 -38.55 -3.57 -17.86
CA MET A 295 -38.40 -2.11 -17.85
C MET A 295 -37.37 -1.69 -16.79
N LEU A 296 -36.33 -0.97 -17.22
CA LEU A 296 -35.29 -0.43 -16.36
C LEU A 296 -35.64 0.99 -15.90
N TRP A 297 -35.50 1.24 -14.61
CA TRP A 297 -35.74 2.52 -13.95
C TRP A 297 -34.52 2.96 -13.16
N LEU A 298 -34.26 4.27 -13.17
CA LEU A 298 -33.40 4.97 -12.22
C LEU A 298 -34.30 5.75 -11.26
N ILE A 299 -34.07 5.60 -9.96
CA ILE A 299 -34.64 6.48 -8.92
C ILE A 299 -33.46 7.20 -8.28
N SER A 300 -33.44 8.53 -8.40
CA SER A 300 -32.36 9.39 -7.92
C SER A 300 -32.91 10.72 -7.41
N SER A 301 -32.14 11.38 -6.55
CA SER A 301 -32.32 12.77 -6.16
C SER A 301 -31.82 13.71 -7.27
N ASP A 302 -32.28 14.96 -7.28
CA ASP A 302 -31.48 16.07 -7.81
C ASP A 302 -30.78 16.82 -6.66
N LYS A 303 -30.03 17.88 -6.96
CA LYS A 303 -29.35 18.71 -5.95
C LYS A 303 -30.31 19.42 -4.97
N ASP A 304 -31.59 19.53 -5.34
CA ASP A 304 -32.67 20.04 -4.47
C ASP A 304 -33.38 18.90 -3.70
N ARG A 305 -32.86 17.67 -3.77
CA ARG A 305 -33.41 16.44 -3.17
C ARG A 305 -34.80 16.02 -3.66
N LYS A 306 -35.19 16.46 -4.85
CA LYS A 306 -36.46 16.06 -5.48
C LYS A 306 -36.29 14.70 -6.15
N LEU A 307 -36.72 13.65 -5.46
CA LEU A 307 -36.73 12.28 -5.99
C LEU A 307 -37.50 12.16 -7.30
N ASN A 308 -36.79 11.72 -8.35
CA ASN A 308 -37.35 11.42 -9.64
C ASN A 308 -37.29 9.90 -9.93
N ALA A 309 -38.19 9.40 -10.78
CA ALA A 309 -38.14 8.04 -11.30
C ALA A 309 -38.13 8.10 -12.84
N LYS A 310 -36.96 7.87 -13.43
CA LYS A 310 -36.69 7.95 -14.86
C LYS A 310 -36.71 6.56 -15.47
N LYS A 311 -37.53 6.33 -16.51
CA LYS A 311 -37.42 5.13 -17.36
C LYS A 311 -36.16 5.24 -18.20
N LEU A 312 -35.25 4.27 -18.09
CA LEU A 312 -34.04 4.19 -18.90
C LEU A 312 -34.27 3.43 -20.22
N GLY A 313 -35.23 2.50 -20.22
CA GLY A 313 -35.64 1.74 -21.40
C GLY A 313 -36.06 0.31 -21.05
N LYS A 314 -36.64 -0.40 -22.01
CA LYS A 314 -36.98 -1.82 -21.87
C LYS A 314 -35.85 -2.68 -22.43
N ILE A 315 -35.32 -3.60 -21.62
CA ILE A 315 -34.23 -4.50 -22.04
C ILE A 315 -34.77 -5.85 -22.51
N ALA A 316 -34.07 -6.49 -23.44
CA ALA A 316 -34.55 -7.66 -24.17
C ALA A 316 -34.38 -8.98 -23.38
N ILE A 317 -35.09 -9.09 -22.24
CA ILE A 317 -35.14 -10.29 -21.39
C ILE A 317 -36.58 -10.82 -21.34
N LYS A 318 -36.76 -12.14 -21.52
CA LYS A 318 -38.09 -12.81 -21.55
C LYS A 318 -38.37 -13.69 -20.33
N SER A 319 -37.55 -13.60 -19.28
CA SER A 319 -37.73 -14.32 -18.01
C SER A 319 -37.49 -13.38 -16.83
N LYS A 320 -38.09 -13.67 -15.66
CA LYS A 320 -37.84 -12.87 -14.44
C LYS A 320 -36.34 -12.79 -14.15
N VAL A 321 -35.86 -11.57 -13.87
CA VAL A 321 -34.48 -11.32 -13.40
C VAL A 321 -34.37 -11.78 -11.94
N THR A 322 -33.29 -12.49 -11.62
CA THR A 322 -33.01 -13.03 -10.27
C THR A 322 -32.00 -12.18 -9.50
N SER A 323 -31.08 -11.51 -10.20
CA SER A 323 -30.19 -10.52 -9.61
C SER A 323 -29.90 -9.38 -10.58
N LEU A 324 -29.78 -8.18 -10.04
CA LEU A 324 -29.26 -6.99 -10.71
C LEU A 324 -28.06 -6.51 -9.89
N LEU A 325 -26.95 -6.23 -10.55
CA LEU A 325 -25.77 -5.57 -9.98
C LEU A 325 -25.50 -4.31 -10.81
N VAL A 326 -25.04 -3.24 -10.18
CA VAL A 326 -24.58 -2.02 -10.83
C VAL A 326 -23.18 -1.72 -10.29
N GLU A 327 -22.21 -1.51 -11.18
CA GLU A 327 -20.80 -1.36 -10.79
C GLU A 327 -19.96 -0.65 -11.86
N ARG A 328 -18.92 0.06 -11.44
CA ARG A 328 -17.86 0.65 -12.26
C ARG A 328 -16.72 -0.36 -12.46
N PHE A 329 -16.82 -1.19 -13.49
CA PHE A 329 -15.84 -2.24 -13.84
C PHE A 329 -14.52 -1.72 -14.47
N SER A 330 -14.29 -0.40 -14.48
CA SER A 330 -13.08 0.26 -15.00
C SER A 330 -13.05 1.72 -14.55
N VAL A 331 -11.90 2.23 -14.13
CA VAL A 331 -11.71 3.65 -13.79
C VAL A 331 -12.03 4.59 -14.97
N LYS A 332 -11.86 4.12 -16.22
CA LYS A 332 -12.07 4.92 -17.45
C LYS A 332 -13.47 4.82 -18.06
N GLU A 333 -14.36 3.99 -17.51
CA GLU A 333 -15.72 3.84 -18.02
C GLU A 333 -16.78 4.25 -16.98
N THR A 334 -17.96 4.64 -17.46
CA THR A 334 -19.14 4.81 -16.63
C THR A 334 -19.64 3.47 -16.09
N ALA A 335 -20.40 3.51 -15.00
CA ALA A 335 -21.00 2.32 -14.41
C ALA A 335 -21.81 1.52 -15.45
N ARG A 336 -21.82 0.20 -15.28
CA ARG A 336 -22.61 -0.75 -16.06
C ARG A 336 -23.50 -1.55 -15.12
N PHE A 337 -24.54 -2.18 -15.65
CA PHE A 337 -25.31 -3.16 -14.90
C PHE A 337 -25.16 -4.58 -15.46
N VAL A 338 -25.27 -5.55 -14.55
CA VAL A 338 -25.26 -6.98 -14.83
C VAL A 338 -26.58 -7.59 -14.36
N VAL A 339 -27.23 -8.37 -15.21
CA VAL A 339 -28.52 -9.02 -14.95
C VAL A 339 -28.40 -10.53 -15.11
N SER A 340 -28.80 -11.27 -14.07
CA SER A 340 -28.94 -12.72 -14.09
C SER A 340 -30.41 -13.10 -14.17
N SER A 341 -30.74 -14.14 -14.93
CA SER A 341 -32.10 -14.64 -15.13
C SER A 341 -32.08 -16.11 -15.56
N GLN A 342 -33.25 -16.72 -15.77
CA GLN A 342 -33.35 -18.07 -16.36
C GLN A 342 -32.81 -18.15 -17.79
N GLN A 343 -32.80 -17.04 -18.54
CA GLN A 343 -32.12 -16.96 -19.85
C GLN A 343 -30.59 -16.89 -19.74
N GLY A 344 -30.07 -16.63 -18.54
CA GLY A 344 -28.66 -16.50 -18.23
C GLY A 344 -28.25 -15.09 -17.84
N LEU A 345 -26.96 -14.80 -18.06
CA LEU A 345 -26.26 -13.63 -17.55
C LEU A 345 -25.93 -12.66 -18.69
N ALA A 346 -26.29 -11.40 -18.54
CA ALA A 346 -25.94 -10.34 -19.50
C ALA A 346 -25.44 -9.08 -18.79
N ILE A 347 -24.61 -8.31 -19.49
CA ILE A 347 -24.09 -7.00 -19.08
C ILE A 347 -24.56 -5.91 -20.04
N SER A 348 -24.77 -4.70 -19.54
CA SER A 348 -25.09 -3.53 -20.36
C SER A 348 -23.90 -3.05 -21.20
N SER A 349 -24.18 -2.18 -22.19
CA SER A 349 -23.18 -1.23 -22.69
C SER A 349 -22.72 -0.28 -21.57
N PRO A 350 -21.54 0.37 -21.70
CA PRO A 350 -21.26 1.60 -20.97
C PRO A 350 -22.34 2.65 -21.30
N ASP A 351 -22.51 3.64 -20.42
CA ASP A 351 -23.57 4.66 -20.46
C ASP A 351 -25.01 4.11 -20.49
N PHE A 352 -25.34 3.08 -19.69
CA PHE A 352 -26.73 2.55 -19.65
C PHE A 352 -27.79 3.57 -19.18
N LEU A 353 -27.36 4.71 -18.61
CA LEU A 353 -28.21 5.85 -18.27
C LEU A 353 -28.75 6.60 -19.51
N LYS A 354 -28.20 6.30 -20.70
CA LYS A 354 -28.65 6.76 -22.03
C LYS A 354 -29.49 5.67 -22.71
N SER A 355 -30.57 6.07 -23.36
CA SER A 355 -31.43 5.18 -24.15
C SER A 355 -31.00 5.15 -25.62
N PRO A 356 -31.01 4.00 -26.33
CA PRO A 356 -31.46 2.69 -25.89
C PRO A 356 -30.37 1.84 -25.22
N VAL A 357 -30.73 1.19 -24.12
CA VAL A 357 -29.86 0.24 -23.39
C VAL A 357 -29.62 -1.03 -24.22
N LYS A 358 -28.35 -1.36 -24.48
CA LYS A 358 -27.94 -2.59 -25.19
C LYS A 358 -27.41 -3.62 -24.21
N LEU A 359 -27.73 -4.91 -24.44
CA LEU A 359 -27.23 -6.03 -23.65
C LEU A 359 -26.25 -6.90 -24.44
N LYS A 360 -25.21 -7.38 -23.76
CA LYS A 360 -24.31 -8.45 -24.22
C LYS A 360 -24.42 -9.64 -23.29
N TRP A 361 -24.82 -10.79 -23.83
CA TRP A 361 -24.90 -12.04 -23.06
C TRP A 361 -23.50 -12.60 -22.77
N LEU A 362 -23.21 -12.83 -21.48
CA LEU A 362 -22.03 -13.54 -20.97
C LEU A 362 -22.30 -15.06 -20.83
N SER A 363 -23.56 -15.43 -20.58
CA SER A 363 -24.03 -16.80 -20.48
C SER A 363 -25.46 -16.93 -21.01
N LYS A 364 -25.79 -18.07 -21.63
CA LYS A 364 -27.16 -18.42 -22.06
C LYS A 364 -27.78 -19.55 -21.23
N VAL A 365 -27.27 -19.78 -20.03
CA VAL A 365 -27.80 -20.73 -19.04
C VAL A 365 -27.97 -20.02 -17.71
N ALA A 366 -28.95 -20.44 -16.90
CA ALA A 366 -29.29 -19.78 -15.65
C ALA A 366 -28.11 -19.75 -14.67
N GLU A 367 -27.63 -18.54 -14.32
CA GLU A 367 -26.51 -18.33 -13.38
C GLU A 367 -26.98 -18.04 -11.95
N GLY A 368 -28.29 -17.87 -11.71
CA GLY A 368 -28.85 -17.65 -10.37
C GLY A 368 -28.34 -16.35 -9.73
N ASN A 369 -27.86 -16.43 -8.48
CA ASN A 369 -27.25 -15.29 -7.80
C ASN A 369 -25.81 -15.09 -8.27
N VAL A 370 -25.49 -13.86 -8.64
CA VAL A 370 -24.15 -13.40 -9.01
C VAL A 370 -23.68 -12.35 -8.01
N GLN A 371 -22.39 -12.33 -7.67
CA GLN A 371 -21.75 -11.35 -6.79
C GLN A 371 -20.49 -10.78 -7.42
N THR A 372 -20.13 -9.54 -7.06
CA THR A 372 -18.84 -8.90 -7.38
C THR A 372 -17.80 -9.19 -6.32
N ILE A 373 -16.57 -9.44 -6.76
CA ILE A 373 -15.39 -9.62 -5.92
C ILE A 373 -14.15 -9.55 -6.83
N ASP A 374 -13.09 -8.86 -6.43
CA ASP A 374 -11.76 -9.00 -7.05
C ASP A 374 -11.20 -10.37 -6.62
N ILE A 375 -11.35 -11.39 -7.48
CA ILE A 375 -11.12 -12.79 -7.08
C ILE A 375 -9.73 -13.29 -7.45
N ASP A 376 -9.12 -12.73 -8.50
CA ASP A 376 -7.75 -13.08 -8.88
C ASP A 376 -6.68 -12.08 -8.42
N HIS A 377 -7.11 -10.90 -7.93
CA HIS A 377 -6.31 -9.82 -7.35
C HIS A 377 -5.66 -8.85 -8.35
N ASP A 378 -6.35 -8.57 -9.45
CA ASP A 378 -5.87 -7.74 -10.55
C ASP A 378 -6.31 -6.26 -10.50
N GLY A 379 -7.06 -5.89 -9.45
CA GLY A 379 -7.48 -4.53 -9.17
C GLY A 379 -8.82 -4.14 -9.80
N ASP A 380 -9.44 -5.02 -10.58
CA ASP A 380 -10.80 -4.85 -11.08
C ASP A 380 -11.81 -5.82 -10.39
N LEU A 381 -13.11 -5.71 -10.71
CA LEU A 381 -14.15 -6.56 -10.10
C LEU A 381 -14.65 -7.66 -11.06
N ASP A 382 -14.49 -8.90 -10.62
CA ASP A 382 -15.00 -10.09 -11.30
C ASP A 382 -16.46 -10.37 -10.95
N LEU A 383 -17.06 -11.33 -11.68
CA LEU A 383 -18.38 -11.86 -11.37
C LEU A 383 -18.29 -13.35 -11.03
N ILE A 384 -18.79 -13.74 -9.85
CA ILE A 384 -18.97 -15.14 -9.48
C ILE A 384 -20.45 -15.54 -9.48
N SER A 385 -20.78 -16.56 -10.26
CA SER A 385 -22.08 -17.24 -10.26
C SER A 385 -22.10 -18.32 -9.18
N LEU A 386 -22.91 -18.13 -8.13
CA LEU A 386 -23.01 -19.10 -7.04
C LEU A 386 -23.78 -20.36 -7.46
N ALA A 387 -24.71 -20.28 -8.43
CA ALA A 387 -25.48 -21.44 -8.87
C ALA A 387 -24.66 -22.44 -9.70
N THR A 388 -23.73 -21.95 -10.53
CA THR A 388 -22.90 -22.80 -11.40
C THR A 388 -21.45 -22.91 -10.94
N SER A 389 -21.04 -22.11 -9.94
CA SER A 389 -19.63 -21.92 -9.53
C SER A 389 -18.74 -21.42 -10.67
N THR A 390 -19.33 -20.69 -11.63
CA THR A 390 -18.59 -20.07 -12.74
C THR A 390 -18.03 -18.72 -12.30
N VAL A 391 -16.73 -18.51 -12.55
CA VAL A 391 -16.09 -17.19 -12.50
C VAL A 391 -16.01 -16.60 -13.91
N TYR A 392 -16.39 -15.33 -14.01
CA TYR A 392 -16.17 -14.48 -15.15
C TYR A 392 -15.15 -13.42 -14.75
N VAL A 393 -13.94 -13.54 -15.27
CA VAL A 393 -12.86 -12.58 -15.01
C VAL A 393 -13.02 -11.38 -15.92
N ASN A 394 -12.96 -10.17 -15.38
CA ASN A 394 -12.99 -8.94 -16.17
C ASN A 394 -11.65 -8.75 -16.91
N ARG A 395 -11.48 -7.63 -17.60
CA ARG A 395 -10.30 -7.29 -18.43
C ARG A 395 -9.99 -5.81 -18.33
N GLY A 396 -10.15 -5.26 -17.12
CA GLY A 396 -10.12 -3.85 -16.75
C GLY A 396 -11.08 -2.92 -17.50
N ASN A 397 -11.95 -3.42 -18.39
CA ASN A 397 -12.77 -2.63 -19.31
C ASN A 397 -14.23 -3.14 -19.40
N GLY A 398 -14.72 -3.75 -18.33
CA GLY A 398 -16.04 -4.37 -18.26
C GLY A 398 -16.27 -5.44 -19.33
N ARG A 399 -15.23 -6.14 -19.81
CA ARG A 399 -15.36 -7.25 -20.76
C ARG A 399 -14.89 -8.53 -20.11
N PHE A 400 -15.78 -9.50 -20.01
CA PHE A 400 -15.57 -10.68 -19.19
C PHE A 400 -15.11 -11.92 -19.97
N THR A 401 -14.35 -12.78 -19.30
CA THR A 401 -13.89 -14.10 -19.76
C THR A 401 -14.32 -15.18 -18.78
N LYS A 402 -15.05 -16.20 -19.23
CA LYS A 402 -15.35 -17.37 -18.41
C LYS A 402 -14.06 -18.16 -18.13
N LYS A 403 -13.63 -18.27 -16.87
CA LYS A 403 -12.35 -18.90 -16.47
C LYS A 403 -12.59 -20.05 -15.50
N ALA A 404 -12.68 -21.27 -16.03
CA ALA A 404 -12.97 -22.47 -15.25
C ALA A 404 -11.84 -22.95 -14.31
N LYS A 405 -10.62 -22.39 -14.40
CA LYS A 405 -9.49 -22.75 -13.52
C LYS A 405 -9.50 -22.03 -12.17
N ILE A 406 -10.11 -20.84 -12.09
CA ILE A 406 -10.21 -20.06 -10.84
C ILE A 406 -11.13 -20.77 -9.87
N LEU A 407 -10.88 -20.59 -8.56
CA LEU A 407 -11.39 -21.44 -7.46
C LEU A 407 -10.89 -22.90 -7.51
N GLY A 408 -10.03 -23.26 -8.46
CA GLY A 408 -9.27 -24.50 -8.46
C GLY A 408 -10.12 -25.78 -8.51
N SER A 409 -10.15 -26.50 -7.39
CA SER A 409 -10.55 -27.91 -7.31
C SER A 409 -12.06 -28.16 -7.49
N ALA A 410 -12.41 -29.40 -7.84
CA ALA A 410 -13.80 -29.85 -7.86
C ALA A 410 -14.46 -29.79 -6.46
N GLU A 411 -13.69 -29.97 -5.38
CA GLU A 411 -14.18 -29.88 -3.99
C GLU A 411 -14.60 -28.46 -3.61
N ILE A 412 -13.81 -27.44 -3.99
CA ILE A 412 -14.17 -26.04 -3.73
C ILE A 412 -15.45 -25.67 -4.49
N LYS A 413 -15.49 -26.01 -5.79
CA LYS A 413 -16.66 -25.78 -6.65
C LYS A 413 -17.91 -26.47 -6.09
N SER A 414 -17.82 -27.74 -5.69
CA SER A 414 -18.97 -28.45 -5.10
C SER A 414 -19.42 -27.86 -3.76
N SER A 415 -18.48 -27.35 -2.95
CA SER A 415 -18.77 -26.74 -1.64
C SER A 415 -19.54 -25.42 -1.76
N ILE A 416 -19.20 -24.58 -2.75
CA ILE A 416 -19.86 -23.28 -2.99
C ILE A 416 -21.05 -23.35 -3.96
N LYS A 417 -21.27 -24.47 -4.65
CA LYS A 417 -22.36 -24.59 -5.63
C LYS A 417 -23.71 -24.50 -4.93
N GLY A 418 -24.52 -23.52 -5.32
CA GLY A 418 -25.77 -23.19 -4.64
C GLY A 418 -25.56 -22.55 -3.26
N ALA A 419 -24.40 -21.91 -3.03
CA ALA A 419 -24.21 -21.02 -1.89
C ALA A 419 -25.24 -19.87 -1.91
N LYS A 420 -25.65 -19.43 -0.72
CA LYS A 420 -26.54 -18.27 -0.56
C LYS A 420 -25.79 -16.95 -0.76
N SER A 421 -24.57 -16.90 -0.24
CA SER A 421 -23.65 -15.76 -0.33
C SER A 421 -22.21 -16.23 -0.14
N LEU A 422 -21.27 -15.42 -0.65
CA LEU A 422 -19.84 -15.47 -0.42
C LEU A 422 -19.43 -14.17 0.30
N ILE A 423 -18.66 -14.28 1.38
CA ILE A 423 -18.20 -13.16 2.20
C ILE A 423 -16.67 -13.12 2.10
N GLY A 424 -16.14 -12.30 1.20
CA GLY A 424 -14.70 -12.01 1.10
C GLY A 424 -14.29 -10.91 2.09
N SER A 425 -13.12 -11.02 2.73
CA SER A 425 -12.51 -9.97 3.57
C SER A 425 -11.04 -10.33 3.90
N ASP A 426 -10.25 -9.36 4.36
CA ASP A 426 -8.90 -9.60 4.89
C ASP A 426 -8.93 -9.96 6.38
N PHE A 427 -9.40 -11.19 6.66
CA PHE A 427 -9.58 -11.71 8.02
C PHE A 427 -8.29 -11.73 8.88
N VAL A 428 -7.09 -11.55 8.32
CA VAL A 428 -5.84 -11.57 9.11
C VAL A 428 -4.89 -10.41 8.80
N ASN A 429 -5.42 -9.32 8.24
CA ASN A 429 -4.67 -8.11 7.89
C ASN A 429 -3.38 -8.42 7.09
N ARG A 430 -3.49 -9.24 6.04
CA ARG A 430 -2.39 -9.71 5.18
C ARG A 430 -2.46 -9.27 3.71
N ILE A 431 -3.42 -8.42 3.35
CA ILE A 431 -3.67 -7.94 1.98
C ILE A 431 -4.16 -9.10 1.09
N SER A 432 -5.20 -9.79 1.55
CA SER A 432 -5.84 -10.87 0.79
C SER A 432 -7.31 -11.02 1.07
N VAL A 433 -8.08 -11.36 0.03
CA VAL A 433 -9.50 -11.63 0.18
C VAL A 433 -9.69 -13.12 0.42
N ASP A 434 -9.60 -13.48 1.69
CA ASP A 434 -10.04 -14.78 2.20
C ASP A 434 -11.58 -14.80 2.24
N MET A 435 -12.23 -15.93 1.95
CA MET A 435 -13.68 -15.97 1.72
C MET A 435 -14.41 -17.00 2.58
N VAL A 436 -15.61 -16.65 3.06
CA VAL A 436 -16.52 -17.57 3.74
C VAL A 436 -17.80 -17.76 2.91
N ALA A 437 -18.08 -19.01 2.54
CA ALA A 437 -19.31 -19.39 1.85
C ALA A 437 -20.26 -20.14 2.80
N TYR A 438 -21.57 -19.97 2.62
CA TYR A 438 -22.57 -20.84 3.27
C TYR A 438 -23.68 -21.23 2.31
N ASN A 439 -24.14 -22.48 2.42
CA ASN A 439 -25.04 -23.11 1.45
C ASN A 439 -26.47 -23.30 1.97
N ASN A 440 -27.34 -23.86 1.13
CA ASN A 440 -28.75 -24.11 1.46
C ASN A 440 -28.97 -25.18 2.55
N SER A 441 -28.02 -26.10 2.80
CA SER A 441 -28.09 -27.00 3.97
C SER A 441 -27.67 -26.30 5.27
N GLY A 442 -27.21 -25.05 5.20
CA GLY A 442 -26.67 -24.31 6.34
C GLY A 442 -25.30 -24.84 6.78
N THR A 443 -24.53 -25.39 5.84
CA THR A 443 -23.11 -25.72 6.00
C THR A 443 -22.27 -24.54 5.55
N ARG A 444 -21.12 -24.32 6.21
CA ARG A 444 -20.20 -23.22 5.93
C ARG A 444 -18.80 -23.70 5.59
N TYR A 445 -18.10 -22.93 4.78
CA TYR A 445 -16.78 -23.26 4.22
C TYR A 445 -15.87 -22.03 4.25
N PHE A 446 -14.63 -22.21 4.72
CA PHE A 446 -13.59 -21.18 4.65
C PHE A 446 -12.67 -21.46 3.47
N LEU A 447 -12.53 -20.49 2.56
CA LEU A 447 -11.65 -20.54 1.40
C LEU A 447 -10.51 -19.55 1.62
N GLN A 448 -9.33 -20.10 1.90
CA GLN A 448 -8.13 -19.28 2.07
C GLN A 448 -7.55 -18.92 0.69
N ASP A 449 -7.26 -17.64 0.46
CA ASP A 449 -6.53 -17.17 -0.72
C ASP A 449 -5.08 -17.69 -0.72
N ALA A 450 -4.71 -18.32 -1.83
CA ALA A 450 -3.39 -18.87 -2.14
C ALA A 450 -2.73 -18.18 -3.35
N THR A 451 -3.12 -16.93 -3.65
CA THR A 451 -2.68 -16.01 -4.72
C THR A 451 -3.12 -16.38 -6.14
N GLY A 452 -3.29 -15.36 -7.00
CA GLY A 452 -3.60 -15.51 -8.43
C GLY A 452 -4.88 -16.29 -8.73
N GLY A 453 -5.98 -16.01 -8.01
CA GLY A 453 -7.27 -16.67 -8.18
C GLY A 453 -7.31 -18.14 -7.71
N ARG A 454 -6.28 -18.59 -6.97
CA ARG A 454 -6.19 -19.94 -6.42
C ARG A 454 -6.60 -19.90 -4.95
N TYR A 455 -7.52 -20.80 -4.58
CA TYR A 455 -8.04 -20.89 -3.21
C TYR A 455 -7.84 -22.29 -2.64
N ALA A 456 -7.73 -22.38 -1.31
CA ALA A 456 -7.63 -23.62 -0.56
C ALA A 456 -8.77 -23.73 0.45
N LEU A 457 -9.54 -24.82 0.41
CA LEU A 457 -10.57 -25.10 1.40
C LEU A 457 -9.93 -25.44 2.76
N LYS A 458 -10.34 -24.74 3.82
CA LYS A 458 -9.91 -24.99 5.20
C LYS A 458 -11.09 -25.44 6.06
N LYS A 459 -10.95 -26.59 6.71
CA LYS A 459 -12.03 -27.25 7.46
C LYS A 459 -12.03 -26.92 8.96
N ASP A 460 -10.90 -26.48 9.50
CA ASP A 460 -10.67 -26.30 10.95
C ASP A 460 -10.54 -24.83 11.39
N VAL A 461 -10.75 -23.87 10.47
CA VAL A 461 -10.67 -22.41 10.74
C VAL A 461 -11.91 -21.89 11.48
N LEU A 462 -13.08 -22.37 11.06
CA LEU A 462 -14.37 -21.94 11.61
C LEU A 462 -14.90 -22.97 12.62
N PRO A 463 -15.47 -22.55 13.77
CA PRO A 463 -16.16 -23.43 14.71
C PRO A 463 -17.22 -24.31 14.03
N LYS A 464 -17.39 -25.54 14.51
CA LYS A 464 -18.38 -26.48 13.95
C LYS A 464 -19.80 -26.05 14.33
N MET A 465 -20.57 -25.61 13.35
CA MET A 465 -21.99 -25.24 13.49
C MET A 465 -22.75 -25.62 12.21
N GLY A 466 -24.03 -25.99 12.36
CA GLY A 466 -24.90 -26.36 11.24
C GLY A 466 -26.21 -25.60 11.24
N GLY A 467 -26.91 -25.61 10.10
CA GLY A 467 -28.21 -24.95 9.95
C GLY A 467 -28.12 -23.42 9.84
N ILE A 468 -27.00 -22.88 9.34
CA ILE A 468 -26.79 -21.45 9.08
C ILE A 468 -27.88 -20.89 8.15
N SER A 469 -28.57 -19.85 8.60
CA SER A 469 -29.63 -19.16 7.85
C SER A 469 -29.11 -17.90 7.14
N TRP A 470 -28.28 -17.10 7.83
CA TRP A 470 -27.60 -15.89 7.32
C TRP A 470 -26.20 -15.71 7.98
N LEU A 471 -25.27 -15.04 7.29
CA LEU A 471 -23.98 -14.58 7.80
C LEU A 471 -23.70 -13.14 7.35
N GLY A 472 -22.96 -12.40 8.19
CA GLY A 472 -22.35 -11.10 7.91
C GLY A 472 -20.93 -11.00 8.50
N LYS A 473 -20.25 -9.87 8.28
CA LYS A 473 -18.89 -9.57 8.77
C LYS A 473 -18.80 -8.16 9.33
N GLY A 474 -17.80 -7.91 10.16
CA GLY A 474 -17.45 -6.60 10.70
C GLY A 474 -16.44 -6.76 11.84
N ASP A 475 -15.72 -5.71 12.22
CA ASP A 475 -15.01 -5.68 13.51
C ASP A 475 -16.08 -5.43 14.60
N LEU A 476 -16.48 -6.48 15.34
CA LEU A 476 -17.62 -6.42 16.26
C LEU A 476 -17.19 -6.17 17.72
N ASN A 477 -15.90 -6.27 18.01
CA ASN A 477 -15.30 -6.05 19.33
C ASN A 477 -14.32 -4.85 19.35
N ASN A 478 -14.10 -4.20 18.21
CA ASN A 478 -13.18 -3.11 17.95
C ASN A 478 -11.72 -3.51 18.29
N ASP A 479 -11.29 -4.70 17.86
CA ASP A 479 -9.92 -5.22 18.00
C ASP A 479 -9.07 -5.20 16.73
N GLY A 480 -9.62 -4.71 15.61
CA GLY A 480 -8.93 -4.54 14.34
C GLY A 480 -8.89 -5.80 13.46
N MET A 481 -9.42 -6.94 13.93
CA MET A 481 -9.70 -8.11 13.13
C MET A 481 -11.16 -8.10 12.64
N MET A 482 -11.41 -8.73 11.49
CA MET A 482 -12.77 -8.86 10.98
C MET A 482 -13.41 -10.12 11.58
N ASP A 483 -14.47 -9.94 12.34
CA ASP A 483 -15.30 -11.01 12.90
C ASP A 483 -16.37 -11.47 11.89
N LEU A 484 -17.04 -12.57 12.24
CA LEU A 484 -18.27 -13.00 11.59
C LEU A 484 -19.43 -12.96 12.58
N VAL A 485 -20.58 -12.50 12.12
CA VAL A 485 -21.87 -12.66 12.83
C VAL A 485 -22.79 -13.51 11.98
N GLY A 486 -23.62 -14.32 12.62
CA GLY A 486 -24.50 -15.22 11.90
C GLY A 486 -25.70 -15.67 12.68
N THR A 487 -26.64 -16.26 11.95
CA THR A 487 -27.81 -16.91 12.53
C THR A 487 -27.86 -18.36 12.11
N ASN A 488 -28.24 -19.24 13.04
CA ASN A 488 -28.60 -20.62 12.75
C ASN A 488 -30.13 -20.76 12.74
N LYS A 489 -30.69 -21.96 12.96
CA LYS A 489 -32.14 -22.18 12.98
C LYS A 489 -32.87 -21.41 14.10
N SER A 490 -32.20 -21.12 15.22
CA SER A 490 -32.83 -20.54 16.43
C SER A 490 -31.96 -19.56 17.22
N GLN A 491 -30.71 -19.30 16.82
CA GLN A 491 -29.76 -18.48 17.57
C GLN A 491 -29.04 -17.48 16.68
N LEU A 492 -28.78 -16.28 17.23
CA LEU A 492 -27.77 -15.34 16.78
C LEU A 492 -26.44 -15.67 17.47
N PHE A 493 -25.35 -15.68 16.71
CA PHE A 493 -24.00 -15.97 17.20
C PHE A 493 -22.96 -15.04 16.57
N ILE A 494 -21.83 -14.88 17.24
CA ILE A 494 -20.62 -14.24 16.73
C ILE A 494 -19.50 -15.28 16.75
N ASP A 495 -18.70 -15.31 15.69
CA ASP A 495 -17.38 -15.93 15.69
C ASP A 495 -16.35 -14.81 15.75
N THR A 496 -15.75 -14.63 16.92
CA THR A 496 -14.69 -13.65 17.14
C THR A 496 -13.38 -14.18 16.56
N ASN A 497 -12.68 -13.33 15.83
CA ASN A 497 -11.44 -13.65 15.15
C ASN A 497 -10.25 -13.48 16.09
N LEU A 498 -9.52 -14.56 16.35
CA LEU A 498 -8.36 -14.57 17.25
C LEU A 498 -7.02 -14.37 16.51
N GLY A 499 -7.08 -13.98 15.24
CA GLY A 499 -5.94 -13.96 14.33
C GLY A 499 -5.51 -15.38 13.90
N GLU A 500 -4.49 -15.43 13.04
CA GLU A 500 -3.90 -16.69 12.52
C GLU A 500 -4.90 -17.72 11.95
N PHE A 501 -6.04 -17.27 11.42
CA PHE A 501 -7.14 -18.12 10.96
C PHE A 501 -7.75 -19.02 12.06
N LYS A 502 -7.92 -18.46 13.26
CA LYS A 502 -8.65 -19.10 14.37
C LYS A 502 -9.83 -18.23 14.77
N PHE A 503 -10.99 -18.85 14.95
CA PHE A 503 -12.20 -18.16 15.40
C PHE A 503 -12.79 -18.85 16.64
N SER A 504 -13.34 -18.07 17.57
CA SER A 504 -14.08 -18.56 18.75
C SER A 504 -15.56 -18.19 18.68
N ASN A 505 -16.44 -19.16 18.89
CA ASN A 505 -17.89 -18.94 18.81
C ASN A 505 -18.48 -18.48 20.15
N LYS A 506 -19.42 -17.54 20.09
CA LYS A 506 -20.29 -17.12 21.19
C LYS A 506 -21.74 -16.99 20.72
N ILE A 507 -22.67 -17.64 21.41
CA ILE A 507 -24.11 -17.41 21.21
C ILE A 507 -24.49 -16.08 21.88
N ILE A 508 -25.20 -15.23 21.16
CA ILE A 508 -25.58 -13.86 21.58
C ILE A 508 -27.04 -13.81 22.03
N GLY A 509 -27.92 -14.59 21.40
CA GLY A 509 -29.32 -14.66 21.79
C GLY A 509 -30.16 -15.58 20.92
N LYS A 510 -31.45 -15.71 21.23
CA LYS A 510 -32.41 -16.42 20.39
C LYS A 510 -32.79 -15.57 19.18
N SER A 511 -32.78 -16.18 18.00
CA SER A 511 -33.21 -15.56 16.75
C SER A 511 -33.74 -16.63 15.80
N GLU A 512 -35.06 -16.74 15.71
CA GLU A 512 -35.75 -17.74 14.89
C GLU A 512 -36.25 -17.15 13.57
N GLY A 513 -36.25 -17.98 12.52
CA GLY A 513 -36.86 -17.61 11.24
C GLY A 513 -36.20 -16.45 10.51
N VAL A 514 -34.93 -16.15 10.75
CA VAL A 514 -34.19 -15.10 10.01
C VAL A 514 -34.06 -15.46 8.52
N ILE A 515 -34.25 -14.48 7.64
CA ILE A 515 -34.08 -14.61 6.18
C ILE A 515 -32.92 -13.77 5.64
N ASN A 516 -32.65 -12.62 6.26
CA ASN A 516 -31.55 -11.74 5.89
C ASN A 516 -31.17 -10.84 7.07
N GLY A 517 -30.09 -10.08 6.94
CA GLY A 517 -29.62 -9.13 7.95
C GLY A 517 -28.56 -8.17 7.41
N GLN A 518 -28.23 -7.16 8.21
CA GLN A 518 -27.24 -6.12 7.94
C GLN A 518 -26.37 -5.88 9.16
N VAL A 519 -25.07 -5.66 8.91
CA VAL A 519 -24.10 -5.22 9.93
C VAL A 519 -23.76 -3.76 9.64
N ALA A 520 -23.99 -2.86 10.58
CA ALA A 520 -23.78 -1.42 10.42
C ALA A 520 -23.74 -0.71 11.78
N ASP A 521 -23.21 0.49 11.84
CA ASP A 521 -23.24 1.36 13.02
C ASP A 521 -24.53 2.19 12.97
N PHE A 522 -25.63 1.67 13.56
CA PHE A 522 -26.98 2.21 13.34
C PHE A 522 -27.36 3.37 14.29
N ASP A 523 -26.52 3.70 15.28
CA ASP A 523 -26.65 4.87 16.17
C ASP A 523 -25.38 5.72 16.19
N ASN A 524 -24.45 5.48 15.26
CA ASN A 524 -23.22 6.23 15.08
C ASN A 524 -22.32 6.24 16.34
N ASP A 525 -22.36 5.21 17.19
CA ASP A 525 -21.57 5.13 18.43
C ASP A 525 -20.13 4.64 18.19
N GLY A 526 -19.85 4.07 17.01
CA GLY A 526 -18.56 3.49 16.62
C GLY A 526 -18.49 1.96 16.68
N ARG A 527 -19.57 1.28 17.03
CA ARG A 527 -19.63 -0.18 17.13
C ARG A 527 -20.59 -0.71 16.09
N LEU A 528 -20.23 -1.84 15.50
CA LEU A 528 -21.08 -2.47 14.51
C LEU A 528 -22.22 -3.25 15.19
N ASP A 529 -23.44 -2.79 14.93
CA ASP A 529 -24.71 -3.42 15.30
C ASP A 529 -25.16 -4.45 14.25
N VAL A 530 -26.21 -5.19 14.61
CA VAL A 530 -26.78 -6.24 13.75
C VAL A 530 -28.29 -6.10 13.62
N LEU A 531 -28.76 -5.74 12.43
CA LEU A 531 -30.19 -5.72 12.08
C LEU A 531 -30.57 -7.04 11.39
N LEU A 532 -31.63 -7.70 11.84
CA LEU A 532 -32.11 -8.98 11.31
C LEU A 532 -33.55 -8.85 10.81
N ILE A 533 -33.84 -9.47 9.66
CA ILE A 533 -35.16 -9.53 9.05
C ILE A 533 -35.69 -10.97 9.16
N HIS A 534 -36.90 -11.12 9.68
CA HIS A 534 -37.51 -12.42 9.97
C HIS A 534 -38.58 -12.82 8.92
N LYS A 535 -38.88 -14.12 8.81
CA LYS A 535 -39.93 -14.69 7.92
C LYS A 535 -41.34 -14.15 8.18
N THR A 536 -41.57 -13.63 9.38
CA THR A 536 -42.81 -12.98 9.83
C THR A 536 -42.95 -11.54 9.32
N GLY A 537 -41.84 -10.94 8.88
CA GLY A 537 -41.72 -9.51 8.61
C GLY A 537 -41.32 -8.65 9.81
N GLU A 538 -41.13 -9.25 10.99
CA GLU A 538 -40.48 -8.57 12.11
C GLU A 538 -39.04 -8.17 11.72
N ILE A 539 -38.63 -6.99 12.17
CA ILE A 539 -37.24 -6.54 12.11
C ILE A 539 -36.74 -6.42 13.55
N THR A 540 -35.57 -6.99 13.83
CA THR A 540 -34.92 -6.86 15.14
C THR A 540 -33.55 -6.23 14.99
N LEU A 541 -33.26 -5.23 15.83
CA LEU A 541 -31.97 -4.57 15.88
C LEU A 541 -31.26 -5.01 17.16
N TRP A 542 -30.01 -5.45 17.03
CA TRP A 542 -29.18 -5.87 18.15
C TRP A 542 -28.08 -4.83 18.30
N ARG A 543 -28.25 -3.94 19.29
CA ARG A 543 -27.30 -2.87 19.62
C ARG A 543 -26.08 -3.43 20.32
N ASN A 544 -24.88 -3.07 19.88
CA ASN A 544 -23.61 -3.51 20.40
C ASN A 544 -23.13 -2.57 21.52
N HIS A 545 -23.30 -2.96 22.78
CA HIS A 545 -22.82 -2.15 23.91
C HIS A 545 -21.40 -2.56 24.37
N GLY A 546 -20.58 -3.07 23.45
CA GLY A 546 -19.20 -3.49 23.72
C GLY A 546 -19.13 -4.63 24.73
N GLU A 547 -18.44 -4.41 25.85
CA GLU A 547 -18.28 -5.43 26.91
C GLU A 547 -19.61 -5.87 27.54
N ALA A 548 -20.62 -4.99 27.56
CA ALA A 548 -21.97 -5.34 28.01
C ALA A 548 -22.72 -6.26 27.03
N GLY A 549 -22.15 -6.52 25.84
CA GLY A 549 -22.70 -7.38 24.81
C GLY A 549 -23.83 -6.73 24.01
N PHE A 550 -24.60 -7.56 23.32
CA PHE A 550 -25.66 -7.09 22.42
C PHE A 550 -27.03 -7.06 23.10
N LYS A 551 -27.77 -5.97 22.88
CA LYS A 551 -29.15 -5.79 23.37
C LYS A 551 -30.15 -5.81 22.22
N ARG A 552 -31.10 -6.75 22.27
CA ARG A 552 -32.21 -6.84 21.31
C ARG A 552 -33.20 -5.69 21.51
N ILE A 553 -33.46 -4.96 20.43
CA ILE A 553 -34.54 -3.98 20.27
C ILE A 553 -35.49 -4.54 19.20
N ALA A 554 -36.76 -4.71 19.55
CA ALA A 554 -37.80 -5.03 18.58
C ALA A 554 -38.24 -3.74 17.90
N LEU A 555 -38.20 -3.70 16.56
CA LEU A 555 -38.60 -2.52 15.79
C LEU A 555 -40.03 -2.68 15.27
N SER A 556 -40.86 -1.65 15.46
CA SER A 556 -42.23 -1.63 14.94
C SER A 556 -42.24 -1.34 13.44
N SER A 557 -42.18 -2.39 12.62
CA SER A 557 -42.36 -2.31 11.17
C SER A 557 -43.27 -3.44 10.67
N SER A 558 -44.26 -3.08 9.85
CA SER A 558 -45.29 -3.99 9.31
C SER A 558 -45.16 -4.21 7.79
N GLN A 559 -44.06 -3.80 7.17
CA GLN A 559 -43.96 -3.71 5.70
C GLN A 559 -43.01 -4.72 5.02
N ILE A 560 -41.99 -5.26 5.71
CA ILE A 560 -41.04 -6.23 5.10
C ILE A 560 -41.53 -7.67 5.27
N THR A 561 -42.79 -7.96 4.91
CA THR A 561 -43.51 -9.20 5.28
C THR A 561 -42.93 -10.52 4.70
N LYS A 562 -42.03 -10.43 3.71
CA LYS A 562 -41.10 -11.46 3.23
C LYS A 562 -40.18 -10.81 2.21
N SER A 563 -38.86 -10.95 2.34
CA SER A 563 -37.90 -10.59 1.28
C SER A 563 -36.94 -11.75 1.00
N THR A 564 -36.83 -12.12 -0.27
CA THR A 564 -35.91 -13.17 -0.77
C THR A 564 -34.84 -12.59 -1.69
N HIS A 565 -34.68 -11.27 -1.68
CA HIS A 565 -33.87 -10.48 -2.60
C HIS A 565 -32.73 -9.79 -1.83
N PRO A 566 -31.73 -9.18 -2.51
CA PRO A 566 -30.75 -8.35 -1.82
C PRO A 566 -31.43 -7.28 -0.96
N VAL A 567 -30.81 -7.03 0.18
CA VAL A 567 -31.13 -5.95 1.11
C VAL A 567 -29.91 -5.05 1.11
N PHE A 568 -30.12 -3.75 0.96
CA PHE A 568 -29.06 -2.76 1.01
C PHE A 568 -29.24 -1.86 2.23
N LYS A 569 -28.15 -1.24 2.63
CA LYS A 569 -28.11 -0.23 3.68
C LYS A 569 -27.32 0.97 3.15
N ASP A 570 -27.80 2.16 3.44
CA ASP A 570 -27.14 3.46 3.26
C ASP A 570 -28.00 4.49 4.01
N ASP A 571 -27.46 5.67 4.28
CA ASP A 571 -28.24 6.84 4.62
C ASP A 571 -28.90 7.38 3.34
N LEU A 572 -30.20 7.10 3.17
CA LEU A 572 -30.93 7.31 1.91
C LEU A 572 -31.59 8.68 1.83
N ASP A 573 -31.91 9.31 2.96
CA ASP A 573 -32.43 10.67 3.01
C ASP A 573 -31.39 11.72 3.42
N ASP A 574 -30.15 11.30 3.70
CA ASP A 574 -29.01 12.10 4.17
C ASP A 574 -29.41 12.95 5.39
N ASP A 575 -30.00 12.24 6.38
CA ASP A 575 -30.27 12.71 7.75
C ASP A 575 -29.18 12.30 8.76
N GLY A 576 -28.21 11.49 8.31
CA GLY A 576 -27.09 11.01 9.09
C GLY A 576 -27.26 9.61 9.67
N LYS A 577 -28.26 8.84 9.22
CA LYS A 577 -28.58 7.55 9.82
C LYS A 577 -28.73 6.49 8.75
N ILE A 578 -28.12 5.35 8.98
CA ILE A 578 -28.18 4.22 8.06
C ILE A 578 -29.60 3.66 8.04
N ASP A 579 -30.28 3.79 6.89
CA ASP A 579 -31.55 3.16 6.57
C ASP A 579 -31.34 1.74 6.01
N VAL A 580 -32.44 1.00 5.83
CA VAL A 580 -32.44 -0.29 5.15
C VAL A 580 -33.51 -0.34 4.06
N ILE A 581 -33.12 -0.73 2.85
CA ILE A 581 -34.03 -0.93 1.72
C ILE A 581 -34.03 -2.39 1.24
N ALA A 582 -35.21 -2.92 0.97
CA ALA A 582 -35.44 -4.29 0.54
C ALA A 582 -36.53 -4.38 -0.55
N LEU A 583 -36.61 -5.53 -1.23
CA LEU A 583 -37.67 -5.84 -2.18
C LEU A 583 -38.62 -6.88 -1.58
N SER A 584 -39.91 -6.54 -1.45
CA SER A 584 -40.94 -7.44 -0.92
C SER A 584 -41.24 -8.63 -1.84
N ASP A 585 -41.93 -9.64 -1.31
CA ASP A 585 -42.45 -10.78 -2.07
C ASP A 585 -43.41 -10.36 -3.22
N LYS A 586 -44.12 -9.25 -3.04
CA LYS A 586 -44.97 -8.59 -4.06
C LYS A 586 -44.18 -7.79 -5.11
N GLY A 587 -42.87 -7.69 -5.00
CA GLY A 587 -42.04 -6.90 -5.92
C GLY A 587 -42.17 -5.40 -5.72
N GLN A 588 -42.31 -4.94 -4.47
CA GLN A 588 -42.33 -3.52 -4.11
C GLN A 588 -41.08 -3.17 -3.30
N LEU A 589 -40.46 -2.02 -3.58
CA LEU A 589 -39.42 -1.49 -2.71
C LEU A 589 -40.06 -1.10 -1.37
N VAL A 590 -39.47 -1.58 -0.28
CA VAL A 590 -39.89 -1.31 1.09
C VAL A 590 -38.66 -0.87 1.87
N THR A 591 -38.83 0.19 2.67
CA THR A 591 -37.75 0.75 3.49
C THR A 591 -38.08 0.58 4.97
N TRP A 592 -37.04 0.40 5.77
CA TRP A 592 -37.06 0.77 7.18
C TRP A 592 -36.23 2.04 7.31
N TRP A 593 -36.89 3.13 7.72
CA TRP A 593 -36.26 4.40 8.01
C TRP A 593 -35.76 4.41 9.45
N ASN A 594 -34.53 4.87 9.67
CA ASN A 594 -33.93 4.87 10.99
C ASN A 594 -34.31 6.13 11.78
N ASP A 595 -35.57 6.25 12.19
CA ASP A 595 -36.06 7.42 12.96
C ASP A 595 -35.57 7.44 14.44
N SER A 596 -34.47 6.77 14.76
CA SER A 596 -33.85 6.73 16.09
C SER A 596 -33.49 8.14 16.58
N GLN A 597 -33.85 8.43 17.83
CA GLN A 597 -33.55 9.69 18.50
C GLN A 597 -32.19 9.59 19.21
N GLY A 598 -31.43 10.69 19.23
CA GLY A 598 -30.16 10.75 19.97
C GLY A 598 -29.03 9.91 19.36
N VAL A 599 -29.02 9.72 18.04
CA VAL A 599 -27.87 9.14 17.33
C VAL A 599 -26.63 10.03 17.45
N GLY A 600 -25.46 9.41 17.44
CA GLY A 600 -24.18 10.10 17.37
C GLY A 600 -23.99 10.87 16.06
N LYS A 601 -23.00 11.77 16.09
CA LYS A 601 -22.41 12.41 14.91
C LYS A 601 -21.73 11.35 14.04
N TRP A 602 -21.54 11.65 12.76
CA TRP A 602 -21.09 10.70 11.75
C TRP A 602 -20.32 11.40 10.66
N MET A 603 -19.45 10.68 9.96
CA MET A 603 -18.87 11.09 8.68
C MET A 603 -19.12 10.02 7.61
N LYS A 604 -19.21 10.42 6.34
CA LYS A 604 -19.47 9.51 5.21
C LYS A 604 -18.34 9.63 4.19
N LEU A 605 -17.76 8.50 3.78
CA LEU A 605 -16.57 8.45 2.93
C LEU A 605 -16.89 7.86 1.56
N ASP A 606 -16.73 8.65 0.50
CA ASP A 606 -16.70 8.17 -0.88
C ASP A 606 -15.26 7.75 -1.23
N LEU A 607 -15.06 6.48 -1.62
CA LEU A 607 -13.73 5.88 -1.84
C LEU A 607 -13.56 5.44 -3.29
N ILE A 608 -12.51 5.91 -3.95
CA ILE A 608 -12.25 5.64 -5.37
C ILE A 608 -10.91 4.96 -5.55
N GLY A 609 -10.97 3.71 -6.03
CA GLY A 609 -9.79 2.96 -6.43
C GLY A 609 -9.28 3.41 -7.79
N MET A 610 -7.97 3.63 -7.88
CA MET A 610 -7.24 3.97 -9.10
C MET A 610 -6.41 2.77 -9.61
N ARG A 611 -5.96 1.93 -8.67
CA ARG A 611 -5.31 0.62 -8.88
C ARG A 611 -6.00 -0.51 -8.11
N SER A 612 -6.87 -0.15 -7.19
CA SER A 612 -7.84 -1.02 -6.51
C SER A 612 -9.22 -0.94 -7.21
N PRO A 613 -10.20 -1.81 -6.87
CA PRO A 613 -11.57 -1.74 -7.41
C PRO A 613 -12.13 -0.31 -7.47
N PRO A 614 -12.70 0.16 -8.60
CA PRO A 614 -13.01 1.58 -8.77
C PRO A 614 -14.01 2.16 -7.75
N SER A 615 -14.92 1.35 -7.21
CA SER A 615 -15.84 1.71 -6.11
C SER A 615 -15.22 1.62 -4.71
N GLY A 616 -13.90 1.43 -4.61
CA GLY A 616 -13.18 1.29 -3.34
C GLY A 616 -13.51 0.03 -2.55
N GLN A 617 -14.19 -0.96 -3.15
CA GLN A 617 -14.64 -2.18 -2.47
C GLN A 617 -13.49 -2.89 -1.74
N MET A 618 -13.75 -3.38 -0.51
CA MET A 618 -12.81 -4.07 0.39
C MET A 618 -11.71 -3.20 1.02
N THR A 619 -11.68 -1.89 0.72
CA THR A 619 -10.82 -0.93 1.44
C THR A 619 -11.19 -0.91 2.92
N GLN A 620 -10.19 -1.11 3.77
CA GLN A 620 -10.34 -1.04 5.23
C GLN A 620 -10.25 0.43 5.65
N VAL A 621 -11.19 0.87 6.49
CA VAL A 621 -11.23 2.22 7.04
C VAL A 621 -11.10 2.14 8.54
N GLU A 622 -10.04 2.73 9.10
CA GLU A 622 -9.78 2.76 10.54
C GLU A 622 -9.85 4.19 11.07
N ILE A 623 -10.58 4.41 12.15
CA ILE A 623 -10.71 5.73 12.81
C ILE A 623 -10.30 5.63 14.28
N ARG A 624 -9.62 6.66 14.77
CA ARG A 624 -9.20 6.79 16.17
C ARG A 624 -9.50 8.18 16.77
N ARG A 625 -10.00 8.20 18.00
CA ARG A 625 -10.17 9.41 18.84
C ARG A 625 -10.10 9.01 20.32
N GLY A 626 -9.35 9.69 21.17
CA GLY A 626 -9.32 9.40 22.61
C GLY A 626 -9.06 7.92 22.96
N SER A 627 -9.94 7.30 23.74
CA SER A 627 -9.86 5.85 24.02
C SER A 627 -10.48 4.98 22.91
N TRP A 628 -11.21 5.59 21.98
CA TRP A 628 -12.07 4.97 20.98
C TRP A 628 -11.32 4.65 19.68
N TYR A 629 -11.63 3.47 19.14
CA TYR A 629 -11.15 2.95 17.87
C TYR A 629 -12.31 2.23 17.19
N SER A 630 -12.42 2.37 15.87
CA SER A 630 -13.43 1.68 15.06
C SER A 630 -12.86 1.33 13.69
N LYS A 631 -13.30 0.19 13.15
CA LYS A 631 -12.89 -0.31 11.84
C LYS A 631 -14.09 -0.71 10.99
N TYR A 632 -14.09 -0.25 9.74
CA TYR A 632 -15.12 -0.50 8.74
C TYR A 632 -14.46 -1.06 7.47
N GLU A 633 -15.23 -1.72 6.62
CA GLU A 633 -14.76 -2.17 5.31
C GLU A 633 -15.77 -1.74 4.23
N SER A 634 -15.28 -1.11 3.16
CA SER A 634 -16.13 -0.69 2.04
C SER A 634 -16.74 -1.89 1.31
N ASN A 635 -18.01 -1.76 0.94
CA ASN A 635 -18.75 -2.71 0.09
C ASN A 635 -19.02 -2.16 -1.32
N GLY A 636 -18.40 -1.05 -1.72
CA GLY A 636 -18.67 -0.36 -2.99
C GLY A 636 -19.74 0.74 -2.90
N LEU A 637 -20.23 1.03 -1.69
CA LEU A 637 -21.03 2.21 -1.37
C LEU A 637 -20.24 3.14 -0.44
N PRO A 638 -20.59 4.43 -0.34
CA PRO A 638 -19.96 5.33 0.61
C PRO A 638 -20.04 4.82 2.05
N VAL A 639 -18.92 4.86 2.76
CA VAL A 639 -18.78 4.28 4.11
C VAL A 639 -19.18 5.32 5.15
N GLN A 640 -20.36 5.15 5.76
CA GLN A 640 -20.74 5.90 6.96
C GLN A 640 -20.06 5.35 8.20
N ILE A 641 -19.57 6.26 9.04
CA ILE A 641 -18.77 5.99 10.23
C ILE A 641 -19.31 6.83 11.38
N GLY A 642 -19.70 6.17 12.47
CA GLY A 642 -20.09 6.84 13.70
C GLY A 642 -18.92 7.54 14.39
N LEU A 643 -19.19 8.64 15.07
CA LEU A 643 -18.24 9.44 15.85
C LEU A 643 -18.78 9.74 17.26
N GLY A 644 -19.88 9.11 17.68
CA GLY A 644 -20.57 9.40 18.94
C GLY A 644 -20.80 10.89 19.12
N ASP A 645 -20.43 11.43 20.30
CA ASP A 645 -20.53 12.87 20.56
C ASP A 645 -19.38 13.72 19.98
N ALA A 646 -18.36 13.12 19.35
CA ALA A 646 -17.20 13.87 18.83
C ALA A 646 -17.48 14.47 17.45
N ASN A 647 -16.90 15.65 17.21
CA ASN A 647 -16.90 16.31 15.90
C ASN A 647 -15.52 16.28 15.21
N TYR A 648 -14.67 15.34 15.61
CA TYR A 648 -13.32 15.20 15.07
C TYR A 648 -12.86 13.74 15.08
N THR A 649 -11.83 13.45 14.30
CA THR A 649 -10.96 12.30 14.50
C THR A 649 -9.49 12.71 14.48
N GLU A 650 -8.70 12.10 15.35
CA GLU A 650 -7.25 12.29 15.39
C GLU A 650 -6.55 11.60 14.24
N ILE A 651 -7.06 10.44 13.82
CA ILE A 651 -6.47 9.58 12.78
C ILE A 651 -7.58 8.90 11.99
N LEU A 652 -7.56 9.08 10.67
CA LEU A 652 -8.27 8.28 9.69
C LEU A 652 -7.23 7.55 8.84
N ARG A 653 -7.33 6.22 8.70
CA ARG A 653 -6.47 5.43 7.82
C ARG A 653 -7.29 4.64 6.82
N LEU A 654 -6.82 4.64 5.58
CA LEU A 654 -7.32 3.83 4.48
C LEU A 654 -6.26 2.77 4.18
N SER A 655 -6.65 1.50 4.17
CA SER A 655 -5.80 0.40 3.68
C SER A 655 -6.48 -0.21 2.45
N TRP A 656 -5.93 0.09 1.27
CA TRP A 656 -6.47 -0.31 -0.02
C TRP A 656 -6.21 -1.81 -0.30
N PRO A 657 -7.06 -2.50 -1.09
CA PRO A 657 -6.91 -3.94 -1.40
C PRO A 657 -5.56 -4.37 -1.99
N ASN A 658 -4.84 -3.49 -2.68
CA ASN A 658 -3.48 -3.74 -3.19
C ASN A 658 -2.37 -3.65 -2.12
N GLY A 659 -2.71 -3.22 -0.89
CA GLY A 659 -1.80 -3.10 0.25
C GLY A 659 -1.15 -1.73 0.43
N PHE A 660 -1.57 -0.74 -0.35
CA PHE A 660 -1.21 0.66 -0.14
C PHE A 660 -1.97 1.22 1.08
N ILE A 661 -1.26 1.96 1.95
CA ILE A 661 -1.82 2.49 3.19
C ILE A 661 -1.61 4.00 3.25
N GLU A 662 -2.71 4.72 3.47
CA GLU A 662 -2.75 6.17 3.61
C GLU A 662 -3.32 6.57 4.97
N SER A 663 -2.87 7.68 5.53
CA SER A 663 -3.40 8.20 6.80
C SER A 663 -3.52 9.71 6.78
N LYS A 664 -4.65 10.20 7.28
CA LYS A 664 -4.96 11.61 7.53
C LYS A 664 -5.02 11.82 9.05
N PHE A 665 -4.55 12.97 9.51
CA PHE A 665 -4.47 13.32 10.92
C PHE A 665 -5.24 14.62 11.18
N LYS A 666 -5.90 14.72 12.34
CA LYS A 666 -6.66 15.91 12.77
C LYS A 666 -7.72 16.37 11.77
N ILE A 667 -8.72 15.52 11.59
CA ILE A 667 -9.91 15.87 10.82
C ILE A 667 -10.89 16.50 11.81
N ASP A 668 -10.87 17.83 11.91
CA ASP A 668 -11.72 18.62 12.82
C ASP A 668 -13.06 19.06 12.18
N GLU A 669 -13.27 18.73 10.89
CA GLU A 669 -14.52 19.00 10.15
C GLU A 669 -15.23 17.68 9.80
N ILE A 670 -16.41 17.47 10.39
CA ILE A 670 -17.29 16.37 10.00
C ILE A 670 -18.09 16.71 8.74
N GLY A 671 -18.32 15.71 7.91
CA GLY A 671 -19.22 15.78 6.77
C GLY A 671 -18.98 14.61 5.80
N PRO A 672 -19.48 14.74 4.56
CA PRO A 672 -19.09 13.89 3.45
C PRO A 672 -17.67 14.24 2.98
N TRP A 673 -16.83 13.21 2.83
CA TRP A 673 -15.46 13.30 2.35
C TRP A 673 -15.26 12.37 1.15
N ARG A 674 -14.63 12.87 0.09
CA ARG A 674 -14.20 12.06 -1.06
C ARG A 674 -12.71 11.74 -0.98
N PHE A 675 -12.33 10.51 -1.30
CA PHE A 675 -10.96 10.02 -1.21
C PHE A 675 -10.60 9.17 -2.43
N GLU A 676 -9.72 9.71 -3.26
CA GLU A 676 -9.12 9.04 -4.42
C GLU A 676 -7.79 8.39 -4.02
N GLU A 677 -7.61 7.12 -4.37
CA GLU A 677 -6.37 6.36 -4.12
C GLU A 677 -5.17 7.03 -4.81
N SER A 678 -4.16 7.46 -4.04
CA SER A 678 -2.98 8.11 -4.63
C SER A 678 -2.27 7.21 -5.65
N GLU A 679 -2.08 7.70 -6.89
CA GLU A 679 -1.25 7.04 -7.91
C GLU A 679 0.23 7.00 -7.49
N ARG A 680 0.63 6.01 -6.69
CA ARG A 680 2.02 5.77 -6.29
C ARG A 680 2.52 4.41 -6.77
N ILE A 681 3.76 4.39 -7.23
CA ILE A 681 4.47 3.15 -7.53
C ILE A 681 4.79 2.43 -6.22
N SER A 682 4.41 1.16 -6.12
CA SER A 682 4.63 0.29 -4.96
C SER A 682 5.93 -0.54 -5.05
N GLY A 683 6.51 -0.67 -6.25
CA GLY A 683 7.81 -1.30 -6.53
C GLY A 683 8.48 -0.77 -7.80
N SER A 684 9.79 -0.51 -7.75
CA SER A 684 10.64 -0.07 -8.88
C SER A 684 12.14 -0.22 -8.58
N CYS A 685 12.50 -1.06 -7.61
CA CYS A 685 13.85 -1.36 -7.11
C CYS A 685 14.56 -0.15 -6.40
N PRO A 686 15.65 -0.39 -5.64
CA PRO A 686 16.21 0.59 -4.71
C PRO A 686 16.93 1.74 -5.40
N SER A 687 17.04 2.87 -4.69
CA SER A 687 17.64 4.11 -5.17
C SER A 687 19.13 4.23 -4.81
N VAL A 688 19.96 4.63 -5.76
CA VAL A 688 21.41 4.85 -5.61
C VAL A 688 21.73 6.34 -5.48
N TYR A 689 22.57 6.70 -4.52
CA TYR A 689 23.02 8.07 -4.26
C TYR A 689 24.54 8.16 -4.12
N ALA A 690 25.11 9.27 -4.59
CA ALA A 690 26.53 9.57 -4.45
C ALA A 690 26.78 10.90 -3.72
N TRP A 691 27.92 10.99 -3.03
CA TRP A 691 28.38 12.22 -2.39
C TRP A 691 28.98 13.18 -3.42
N ASP A 692 28.38 14.37 -3.59
CA ASP A 692 28.80 15.38 -4.57
C ASP A 692 29.89 16.36 -4.07
N GLY A 693 30.37 16.15 -2.84
CA GLY A 693 31.27 17.08 -2.13
C GLY A 693 30.56 17.96 -1.09
N LYS A 694 29.22 18.01 -1.10
CA LYS A 694 28.40 18.84 -0.20
C LYS A 694 27.22 18.08 0.41
N ARG A 695 26.60 17.17 -0.34
CA ARG A 695 25.45 16.36 0.05
C ARG A 695 25.39 15.05 -0.76
N PHE A 696 24.41 14.20 -0.46
CA PHE A 696 24.10 13.07 -1.33
C PHE A 696 23.05 13.48 -2.36
N ASN A 697 23.33 13.22 -3.64
CA ASN A 697 22.40 13.40 -4.75
C ASN A 697 21.96 12.04 -5.30
N PHE A 698 20.71 11.97 -5.77
CA PHE A 698 20.18 10.81 -6.49
C PHE A 698 20.93 10.63 -7.81
N ILE A 699 21.36 9.40 -8.10
CA ILE A 699 21.93 9.02 -9.39
C ILE A 699 20.83 8.38 -10.25
N THR A 700 20.37 7.20 -9.84
CA THR A 700 19.39 6.38 -10.55
C THR A 700 18.89 5.26 -9.62
N ASP A 701 17.92 4.46 -10.06
CA ASP A 701 17.50 3.19 -9.45
C ASP A 701 18.41 2.03 -9.89
N ALA A 702 18.41 0.91 -9.18
CA ALA A 702 19.28 -0.24 -9.48
C ALA A 702 18.58 -1.59 -9.29
N PHE A 703 19.11 -2.65 -9.91
CA PHE A 703 18.55 -4.02 -9.98
C PHE A 703 17.28 -4.18 -10.84
N ILE A 704 17.12 -3.31 -11.84
CA ILE A 704 16.03 -3.38 -12.83
C ILE A 704 16.28 -4.50 -13.85
N SER A 705 17.52 -4.95 -14.00
CA SER A 705 17.85 -6.18 -14.74
C SER A 705 17.41 -7.44 -13.99
N GLY A 706 17.40 -7.40 -12.64
CA GLY A 706 17.14 -8.55 -11.77
C GLY A 706 15.84 -8.60 -10.95
N PRO A 707 14.66 -8.14 -11.43
CA PRO A 707 13.40 -8.40 -10.75
C PRO A 707 13.06 -9.90 -10.85
N MET A 708 12.80 -10.55 -9.72
CA MET A 708 12.48 -11.98 -9.67
C MET A 708 11.02 -12.23 -9.30
N GLY A 709 10.40 -13.18 -10.00
CA GLY A 709 9.02 -13.60 -9.72
C GLY A 709 7.95 -12.67 -10.27
N VAL A 710 8.32 -11.61 -10.99
CA VAL A 710 7.38 -10.85 -11.81
C VAL A 710 6.87 -11.76 -12.93
N PRO A 711 5.55 -11.97 -13.08
CA PRO A 711 4.98 -12.77 -14.16
C PRO A 711 4.95 -11.98 -15.47
N VAL A 712 5.22 -12.65 -16.59
CA VAL A 712 4.90 -12.18 -17.96
C VAL A 712 3.50 -12.67 -18.37
N SER A 713 3.06 -13.80 -17.81
CA SER A 713 1.70 -14.32 -17.91
C SER A 713 1.42 -15.29 -16.75
N ALA A 714 0.19 -15.79 -16.65
CA ALA A 714 -0.26 -16.64 -15.52
C ALA A 714 0.61 -17.88 -15.20
N ASP A 715 1.39 -18.39 -16.17
CA ASP A 715 2.26 -19.55 -16.03
C ASP A 715 3.73 -19.27 -16.47
N GLN A 716 4.12 -18.00 -16.69
CA GLN A 716 5.47 -17.62 -17.13
C GLN A 716 5.98 -16.40 -16.36
N TYR A 717 7.22 -16.46 -15.87
CA TYR A 717 7.90 -15.36 -15.17
C TYR A 717 8.98 -14.70 -16.03
N PHE A 718 9.40 -13.49 -15.65
CA PHE A 718 10.57 -12.85 -16.25
C PHE A 718 11.82 -13.75 -16.06
N PRO A 719 12.70 -13.84 -17.07
CA PRO A 719 14.00 -14.46 -16.90
C PRO A 719 14.81 -13.63 -15.91
N VAL A 720 15.66 -14.29 -15.11
CA VAL A 720 16.36 -13.61 -14.02
C VAL A 720 17.79 -13.31 -14.45
N ASP A 721 18.11 -12.03 -14.62
CA ASP A 721 19.48 -11.52 -14.63
C ASP A 721 19.91 -11.21 -13.19
N HIS A 722 21.20 -11.25 -12.90
CA HIS A 722 21.75 -10.88 -11.60
C HIS A 722 22.76 -9.73 -11.68
N ASP A 723 23.22 -9.37 -12.87
CA ASP A 723 24.26 -8.35 -13.04
C ASP A 723 23.65 -7.00 -13.44
N GLU A 724 24.13 -5.92 -12.81
CA GLU A 724 23.86 -4.56 -13.26
C GLU A 724 25.09 -3.66 -13.11
N TYR A 725 25.30 -2.79 -14.09
CA TYR A 725 26.35 -1.78 -14.09
C TYR A 725 25.72 -0.39 -14.21
N VAL A 726 25.75 0.38 -13.12
CA VAL A 726 25.20 1.73 -13.06
C VAL A 726 26.28 2.76 -13.38
N LYS A 727 26.04 3.66 -14.35
CA LYS A 727 26.93 4.80 -14.56
C LYS A 727 26.78 5.85 -13.46
N ILE A 728 27.92 6.30 -12.91
CA ILE A 728 28.03 7.46 -12.02
C ILE A 728 29.01 8.46 -12.65
N PRO A 729 28.53 9.62 -13.14
CA PRO A 729 29.41 10.65 -13.71
C PRO A 729 30.43 11.19 -12.70
N GLY A 730 31.63 11.55 -13.18
CA GLY A 730 32.72 12.06 -12.34
C GLY A 730 32.40 13.32 -11.54
N GLU A 731 31.46 14.14 -12.01
CA GLU A 731 30.90 15.30 -11.31
C GLU A 731 29.98 14.94 -10.14
N ALA A 732 29.32 13.78 -10.19
CA ALA A 732 28.33 13.35 -9.22
C ALA A 732 28.94 12.60 -8.01
N LEU A 733 30.16 12.04 -8.15
CA LEU A 733 30.89 11.37 -7.07
C LEU A 733 32.23 12.06 -6.80
N LYS A 734 32.32 12.77 -5.67
CA LYS A 734 33.53 13.46 -5.21
C LYS A 734 34.16 12.79 -3.99
N ARG A 735 35.47 13.01 -3.82
CA ARG A 735 36.24 12.52 -2.67
C ARG A 735 35.75 13.19 -1.38
N ASN A 736 35.55 12.42 -0.32
CA ASN A 736 35.32 12.90 1.04
C ASN A 736 36.52 12.49 1.90
N GLY A 737 37.54 13.36 1.97
CA GLY A 737 38.87 12.95 2.42
C GLY A 737 39.44 11.88 1.49
N ASP A 738 39.78 10.72 2.04
CA ASP A 738 40.34 9.58 1.30
C ASP A 738 39.30 8.50 0.98
N ARG A 739 38.01 8.88 0.86
CA ARG A 739 36.88 7.96 0.59
C ARG A 739 35.94 8.44 -0.51
N TYR A 740 35.42 7.50 -1.30
CA TYR A 740 34.23 7.68 -2.12
C TYR A 740 33.03 7.11 -1.35
N GLN A 741 31.92 7.83 -1.29
CA GLN A 741 30.75 7.45 -0.50
C GLN A 741 29.51 7.28 -1.38
N LEU A 742 28.93 6.08 -1.33
CA LEU A 742 27.69 5.72 -2.03
C LEU A 742 26.65 5.21 -1.04
N ARG A 743 25.37 5.36 -1.37
CA ARG A 743 24.22 4.87 -0.57
C ARG A 743 23.27 4.13 -1.49
N ILE A 744 22.71 3.03 -1.00
CA ILE A 744 21.59 2.34 -1.63
C ILE A 744 20.46 2.31 -0.59
N THR A 745 19.29 2.89 -0.90
CA THR A 745 18.12 2.86 -0.03
C THR A 745 16.98 2.09 -0.69
N GLU A 746 16.30 1.25 0.08
CA GLU A 746 15.04 0.66 -0.36
C GLU A 746 13.90 1.51 0.15
N GLU A 747 13.19 2.18 -0.75
CA GLU A 747 12.07 3.05 -0.40
C GLU A 747 10.75 2.27 -0.44
N LEU A 748 10.62 1.31 -1.36
CA LEU A 748 9.38 0.73 -1.84
C LEU A 748 9.04 -0.57 -1.12
N ARG A 749 7.94 -1.22 -1.53
CA ARG A 749 7.42 -2.44 -0.87
C ARG A 749 8.17 -3.67 -1.36
N GLU A 750 9.49 -3.69 -1.20
CA GLU A 750 10.36 -4.67 -1.86
C GLU A 750 11.36 -5.31 -0.88
N ALA A 751 12.00 -6.38 -1.34
CA ALA A 751 13.16 -7.00 -0.71
C ALA A 751 14.29 -7.10 -1.74
N VAL A 752 15.44 -6.51 -1.40
CA VAL A 752 16.66 -6.52 -2.19
C VAL A 752 17.60 -7.60 -1.66
N PHE A 753 18.28 -8.29 -2.57
CA PHE A 753 19.18 -9.42 -2.29
C PHE A 753 20.50 -9.18 -3.01
N LEU A 754 21.47 -8.56 -2.35
CA LEU A 754 22.73 -8.11 -2.94
C LEU A 754 23.92 -8.98 -2.48
N ASP A 755 24.58 -9.66 -3.41
CA ASP A 755 25.70 -10.57 -3.16
C ASP A 755 27.08 -9.91 -3.35
N LYS A 756 27.20 -8.97 -4.28
CA LYS A 756 28.49 -8.32 -4.58
C LYS A 756 28.34 -6.88 -5.03
N VAL A 757 29.25 -6.01 -4.62
CA VAL A 757 29.36 -4.64 -5.13
C VAL A 757 30.81 -4.29 -5.43
N GLN A 758 31.05 -3.66 -6.59
CA GLN A 758 32.37 -3.15 -6.97
C GLN A 758 32.23 -1.74 -7.58
N LEU A 759 33.18 -0.86 -7.30
CA LEU A 759 33.23 0.47 -7.89
C LEU A 759 34.43 0.54 -8.85
N LEU A 760 34.15 0.65 -10.15
CA LEU A 760 35.17 0.77 -11.19
C LEU A 760 35.40 2.25 -11.50
N MET A 761 36.63 2.73 -11.30
CA MET A 761 37.11 4.02 -11.80
C MET A 761 37.50 3.87 -13.27
N ILE A 762 36.91 4.68 -14.15
CA ILE A 762 37.18 4.70 -15.59
C ILE A 762 37.82 6.04 -15.95
N ASP A 763 39.14 6.07 -16.11
CA ASP A 763 39.85 7.26 -16.58
C ASP A 763 39.89 7.27 -18.11
N HIS A 764 39.45 8.35 -18.75
CA HIS A 764 39.38 8.47 -20.21
C HIS A 764 39.49 9.93 -20.68
N PRO A 765 39.87 10.20 -21.95
CA PRO A 765 39.94 11.54 -22.51
C PRO A 765 38.66 12.36 -22.27
N VAL A 766 38.84 13.66 -22.01
CA VAL A 766 37.72 14.59 -21.75
C VAL A 766 36.72 14.70 -22.91
N ASP A 767 37.14 14.36 -24.13
CA ASP A 767 36.36 14.36 -25.37
C ASP A 767 35.83 12.98 -25.79
N VAL A 768 35.97 11.98 -24.92
CA VAL A 768 35.34 10.66 -25.03
C VAL A 768 34.25 10.56 -23.96
N THR A 769 33.14 9.93 -24.29
CA THR A 769 32.14 9.48 -23.31
C THR A 769 32.13 7.96 -23.29
N VAL A 770 32.14 7.39 -22.08
CA VAL A 770 32.01 5.95 -21.83
C VAL A 770 30.64 5.62 -21.25
N TYR A 771 30.08 4.48 -21.61
CA TYR A 771 28.80 3.99 -21.13
C TYR A 771 28.87 2.48 -20.80
N PRO A 772 28.18 2.00 -19.74
CA PRO A 772 27.73 0.61 -19.67
C PRO A 772 26.55 0.42 -20.64
N ASN A 773 26.21 -0.83 -20.96
CA ASN A 773 24.97 -1.12 -21.70
C ASN A 773 23.82 -1.37 -20.72
N GLU A 774 23.17 -0.30 -20.28
CA GLU A 774 22.22 -0.30 -19.17
C GLU A 774 20.81 -0.73 -19.61
N ARG A 775 20.67 -1.94 -20.17
CA ARG A 775 19.40 -2.43 -20.75
C ARG A 775 18.86 -3.70 -20.10
N LEU A 776 17.56 -3.69 -19.79
CA LEU A 776 16.78 -4.89 -19.54
C LEU A 776 16.50 -5.57 -20.89
N ALA A 777 16.91 -6.83 -21.03
CA ALA A 777 16.77 -7.63 -22.24
C ALA A 777 16.54 -9.12 -21.90
N PRO A 778 15.85 -9.90 -22.75
CA PRO A 778 15.76 -11.35 -22.58
C PRO A 778 17.12 -12.03 -22.84
N PRO A 779 17.33 -13.26 -22.31
CA PRO A 779 18.58 -13.99 -22.50
C PRO A 779 18.88 -14.30 -23.99
N PRO A 780 20.16 -14.35 -24.41
CA PRO A 780 21.36 -14.14 -23.60
C PRO A 780 21.49 -12.68 -23.13
N PHE A 781 21.77 -12.51 -21.84
CA PHE A 781 21.91 -11.18 -21.24
C PHE A 781 23.14 -10.45 -21.80
N PRO A 782 23.18 -9.12 -21.79
CA PRO A 782 24.29 -8.37 -22.35
C PRO A 782 25.56 -8.57 -21.51
N GLU A 783 26.62 -9.14 -22.09
CA GLU A 783 27.93 -9.17 -21.45
C GLU A 783 28.42 -7.74 -21.14
N PHE A 784 29.15 -7.58 -20.02
CA PHE A 784 29.70 -6.30 -19.64
C PHE A 784 30.71 -5.78 -20.68
N GLY A 785 30.46 -4.58 -21.18
CA GLY A 785 31.37 -3.87 -22.08
C GLY A 785 31.41 -2.38 -21.76
N ILE A 786 32.60 -1.78 -21.87
CA ILE A 786 32.79 -0.33 -21.80
C ILE A 786 32.65 0.23 -23.21
N HIS A 787 31.51 0.84 -23.50
CA HIS A 787 31.20 1.39 -24.82
C HIS A 787 31.65 2.86 -24.89
N ALA A 788 32.77 3.10 -25.56
CA ALA A 788 33.32 4.43 -25.77
C ALA A 788 32.83 5.05 -27.10
N THR A 789 32.60 6.36 -27.07
CA THR A 789 32.34 7.18 -28.26
C THR A 789 32.95 8.58 -28.13
N ARG A 790 33.33 9.16 -29.27
CA ARG A 790 33.86 10.54 -29.44
C ARG A 790 32.94 11.38 -30.34
N HIS A 791 32.12 10.72 -31.16
CA HIS A 791 31.41 11.33 -32.27
C HIS A 791 29.95 10.88 -32.39
N ALA A 792 29.38 10.26 -31.36
CA ALA A 792 27.93 10.11 -31.24
C ALA A 792 27.26 11.50 -31.31
N ARG A 793 26.34 11.70 -32.26
CA ARG A 793 25.60 12.97 -32.44
C ARG A 793 24.10 12.73 -32.35
N PRO A 794 23.31 13.72 -31.87
CA PRO A 794 21.86 13.68 -32.02
C PRO A 794 21.47 13.49 -33.50
N SER A 795 20.36 12.79 -33.75
CA SER A 795 19.79 12.74 -35.09
C SER A 795 19.40 14.15 -35.57
N THR A 796 19.54 14.41 -36.87
CA THR A 796 19.14 15.68 -37.50
C THR A 796 17.62 15.87 -37.52
N ARG A 797 16.84 14.80 -37.38
CA ARG A 797 15.37 14.85 -37.36
C ARG A 797 14.79 13.63 -36.65
N VAL A 798 13.93 13.87 -35.66
CA VAL A 798 13.14 12.83 -34.99
C VAL A 798 11.67 13.23 -34.98
N ILE A 799 10.81 12.35 -35.49
CA ILE A 799 9.36 12.54 -35.59
C ILE A 799 8.66 11.52 -34.70
N ASP A 800 7.67 11.94 -33.91
CA ASP A 800 6.89 11.00 -33.08
C ASP A 800 5.80 10.25 -33.86
N HIS A 801 5.21 9.24 -33.23
CA HIS A 801 4.09 8.46 -33.77
C HIS A 801 2.83 9.27 -34.13
N ARG A 802 2.73 10.55 -33.74
CA ARG A 802 1.66 11.49 -34.11
C ARG A 802 2.10 12.52 -35.16
N ASN A 803 3.27 12.32 -35.77
CA ASN A 803 3.86 13.17 -36.79
C ASN A 803 4.30 14.57 -36.28
N ASN A 804 4.56 14.73 -34.98
CA ASN A 804 5.17 15.94 -34.41
C ASN A 804 6.70 15.88 -34.55
N ASP A 805 7.34 17.03 -34.81
CA ASP A 805 8.80 17.14 -34.70
C ASP A 805 9.20 17.24 -33.21
N VAL A 806 9.91 16.21 -32.74
CA VAL A 806 10.38 16.10 -31.36
C VAL A 806 11.91 16.15 -31.27
N THR A 807 12.60 16.54 -32.35
CA THR A 807 14.08 16.49 -32.47
C THR A 807 14.79 17.19 -31.31
N ARG A 808 14.24 18.31 -30.81
CA ARG A 808 14.81 19.05 -29.67
C ARG A 808 14.61 18.35 -28.33
N LEU A 809 13.51 17.60 -28.15
CA LEU A 809 13.14 16.87 -26.93
C LEU A 809 13.87 15.51 -26.79
N VAL A 810 14.74 15.17 -27.74
CA VAL A 810 15.54 13.92 -27.73
C VAL A 810 17.02 14.19 -28.06
N ALA A 811 17.48 15.43 -27.87
CA ALA A 811 18.83 15.86 -28.23
C ALA A 811 19.81 15.86 -27.06
N ALA A 812 19.32 16.02 -25.82
CA ALA A 812 20.12 16.19 -24.62
C ALA A 812 19.40 15.56 -23.41
N VAL A 813 20.17 15.05 -22.44
CA VAL A 813 19.62 14.56 -21.18
C VAL A 813 19.29 15.78 -20.30
N ASP A 814 18.05 16.25 -20.35
CA ASP A 814 17.60 17.47 -19.65
C ASP A 814 16.24 17.37 -18.94
N ASP A 815 15.71 16.15 -18.80
CA ASP A 815 14.39 15.83 -18.22
C ASP A 815 13.20 16.43 -18.99
N THR A 816 13.36 16.68 -20.30
CA THR A 816 12.26 17.05 -21.20
C THR A 816 12.01 15.94 -22.23
N TYR A 817 10.77 15.47 -22.33
CA TYR A 817 10.44 14.29 -23.12
C TYR A 817 9.28 14.54 -24.09
N PRO A 818 9.14 13.74 -25.16
CA PRO A 818 7.91 13.68 -25.96
C PRO A 818 6.69 13.30 -25.09
N THR A 819 5.70 14.20 -25.00
CA THR A 819 4.50 14.03 -24.13
C THR A 819 3.27 13.49 -24.87
N SER A 820 3.41 13.07 -26.13
CA SER A 820 2.30 12.57 -26.97
C SER A 820 1.82 11.15 -26.63
N ILE A 821 2.39 10.50 -25.62
CA ILE A 821 2.07 9.13 -25.22
C ILE A 821 0.68 9.06 -24.55
N ALA A 822 -0.23 8.27 -25.12
CA ALA A 822 -1.52 7.97 -24.52
C ALA A 822 -1.42 6.74 -23.59
N ARG A 823 -1.54 6.97 -22.28
CA ARG A 823 -1.53 5.89 -21.26
C ARG A 823 -2.76 5.01 -21.35
N LEU A 824 -2.57 3.70 -21.21
CA LEU A 824 -3.66 2.77 -20.94
C LEU A 824 -4.10 2.87 -19.47
N GLN A 825 -4.97 1.98 -19.02
CA GLN A 825 -5.42 1.91 -17.62
C GLN A 825 -4.51 1.02 -16.74
N TYR A 826 -3.55 0.33 -17.37
CA TYR A 826 -2.59 -0.54 -16.71
C TYR A 826 -1.29 0.24 -16.51
N THR A 827 -0.71 0.15 -15.31
CA THR A 827 0.55 0.81 -14.98
C THR A 827 1.64 0.37 -15.97
N GLY A 828 2.35 1.34 -16.55
CA GLY A 828 3.50 1.09 -17.44
C GLY A 828 3.17 0.77 -18.90
N PHE A 829 1.92 0.93 -19.33
CA PHE A 829 1.49 0.66 -20.71
C PHE A 829 0.83 1.85 -21.41
N SER A 830 1.04 1.93 -22.72
CA SER A 830 0.48 2.96 -23.59
C SER A 830 -0.25 2.37 -24.80
N GLU A 831 -0.94 3.21 -25.57
CA GLU A 831 -1.20 2.91 -26.97
C GLU A 831 0.12 2.69 -27.74
N PRO A 832 0.15 1.94 -28.85
CA PRO A 832 1.35 1.77 -29.66
C PRO A 832 1.96 3.11 -30.07
N GLN A 833 3.21 3.33 -29.63
CA GLN A 833 3.92 4.59 -29.69
C GLN A 833 5.36 4.38 -30.13
N GLY A 834 6.03 5.48 -30.49
CA GLY A 834 7.42 5.45 -30.88
C GLY A 834 7.89 6.72 -31.56
N VAL A 835 9.10 6.65 -32.09
CA VAL A 835 9.77 7.72 -32.83
C VAL A 835 10.43 7.17 -34.10
N THR A 836 10.33 7.93 -35.20
CA THR A 836 11.10 7.73 -36.42
C THR A 836 12.32 8.64 -36.39
N VAL A 837 13.50 8.06 -36.55
CA VAL A 837 14.81 8.70 -36.39
C VAL A 837 15.52 8.70 -37.75
N ALA A 838 15.88 9.89 -38.23
CA ALA A 838 16.69 10.03 -39.44
C ALA A 838 18.15 9.58 -39.17
N LEU A 839 18.72 8.82 -40.09
CA LEU A 839 20.12 8.42 -40.08
C LEU A 839 20.98 9.41 -40.90
N PRO A 840 22.26 9.62 -40.53
CA PRO A 840 23.22 10.32 -41.39
C PRO A 840 23.43 9.60 -42.73
N ASP A 841 23.84 10.34 -43.76
CA ASP A 841 24.15 9.76 -45.07
C ASP A 841 25.22 8.65 -44.97
N GLY A 842 24.96 7.52 -45.63
CA GLY A 842 25.83 6.34 -45.61
C GLY A 842 25.84 5.55 -44.29
N ALA A 843 25.16 6.01 -43.23
CA ALA A 843 25.19 5.38 -41.90
C ALA A 843 24.77 3.90 -41.92
N ALA A 844 23.73 3.55 -42.68
CA ALA A 844 23.26 2.17 -42.84
C ALA A 844 24.29 1.21 -43.47
N SER A 845 25.28 1.75 -44.21
CA SER A 845 26.41 1.00 -44.78
C SER A 845 27.69 1.11 -43.94
N SER A 846 27.66 1.78 -42.78
CA SER A 846 28.83 1.90 -41.89
C SER A 846 29.17 0.57 -41.21
N LYS A 847 30.47 0.33 -41.04
CA LYS A 847 31.02 -0.80 -40.27
C LYS A 847 30.97 -0.60 -38.74
N ASN A 848 30.41 0.51 -38.25
CA ASN A 848 30.42 0.85 -36.81
C ASN A 848 29.12 1.50 -36.32
N LEU A 849 27.99 1.29 -37.02
CA LEU A 849 26.72 1.95 -36.71
C LEU A 849 26.18 1.52 -35.34
N ARG A 850 26.18 2.43 -34.38
CA ARG A 850 25.68 2.21 -33.01
C ARG A 850 24.71 3.32 -32.62
N LEU A 851 23.66 2.95 -31.90
CA LEU A 851 22.75 3.88 -31.23
C LEU A 851 23.04 3.91 -29.74
N PHE A 852 22.96 5.09 -29.15
CA PHE A 852 22.92 5.32 -27.71
C PHE A 852 21.58 5.99 -27.40
N LEU A 853 20.72 5.27 -26.66
CA LEU A 853 19.34 5.68 -26.39
C LEU A 853 19.21 5.88 -24.86
N THR A 854 19.17 7.12 -24.42
CA THR A 854 19.01 7.48 -23.00
C THR A 854 17.56 7.78 -22.69
N GLY A 855 17.01 7.16 -21.65
CA GLY A 855 15.62 7.35 -21.28
C GLY A 855 15.23 6.67 -19.99
N TRP A 856 13.93 6.54 -19.79
CA TRP A 856 13.32 5.85 -18.65
C TRP A 856 11.94 5.33 -19.05
N PHE A 857 11.45 4.31 -18.36
CA PHE A 857 10.08 3.81 -18.55
C PHE A 857 9.29 3.95 -17.25
N TYR A 858 7.99 4.15 -17.37
CA TYR A 858 7.08 4.07 -16.24
C TYR A 858 6.85 2.58 -15.95
N TYR A 859 7.15 2.15 -14.73
CA TYR A 859 7.16 0.73 -14.37
C TYR A 859 5.77 0.11 -14.48
N PHE A 860 5.71 -1.06 -15.12
CA PHE A 860 4.62 -2.00 -14.91
C PHE A 860 4.88 -2.80 -13.62
N ASP A 861 3.82 -3.09 -12.87
CA ASP A 861 3.85 -3.99 -11.72
C ASP A 861 3.32 -5.39 -12.14
N SER A 862 3.54 -6.40 -11.28
CA SER A 862 3.12 -7.78 -11.55
C SER A 862 1.61 -7.92 -11.76
N THR A 863 0.80 -7.14 -11.05
CA THR A 863 -0.65 -6.98 -11.28
C THR A 863 -0.92 -6.52 -12.70
N SER A 864 -0.40 -5.34 -13.09
CA SER A 864 -0.59 -4.78 -14.44
C SER A 864 -0.13 -5.71 -15.54
N MET A 865 0.92 -6.50 -15.31
CA MET A 865 1.43 -7.48 -16.26
C MET A 865 0.51 -8.69 -16.42
N ILE A 866 -0.09 -9.19 -15.33
CA ILE A 866 -1.13 -10.23 -15.43
C ILE A 866 -2.36 -9.69 -16.15
N SER A 867 -2.91 -8.55 -15.72
CA SER A 867 -4.07 -7.91 -16.36
C SER A 867 -3.84 -7.67 -17.86
N ALA A 868 -2.65 -7.21 -18.24
CA ALA A 868 -2.20 -7.09 -19.62
C ALA A 868 -2.24 -8.43 -20.36
N SER A 869 -1.69 -9.50 -19.76
CA SER A 869 -1.66 -10.86 -20.34
C SER A 869 -3.06 -11.50 -20.47
N GLN A 870 -4.05 -11.05 -19.69
CA GLN A 870 -5.43 -11.55 -19.75
C GLN A 870 -6.17 -11.10 -21.03
N ARG A 871 -5.66 -10.07 -21.74
CA ARG A 871 -6.31 -9.46 -22.91
C ARG A 871 -5.82 -10.05 -24.24
N PRO A 872 -6.69 -10.72 -25.04
CA PRO A 872 -6.33 -11.17 -26.39
C PRO A 872 -6.25 -10.02 -27.41
N ASP A 873 -6.84 -8.86 -27.08
CA ASP A 873 -6.83 -7.62 -27.86
C ASP A 873 -5.70 -6.65 -27.46
N MET A 874 -4.78 -7.10 -26.60
CA MET A 874 -3.54 -6.41 -26.26
C MET A 874 -2.38 -7.39 -26.39
N LYS A 875 -1.26 -6.95 -26.96
CA LYS A 875 0.00 -7.70 -26.92
C LYS A 875 1.09 -6.75 -26.47
N ILE A 876 2.02 -7.24 -25.66
CA ILE A 876 3.19 -6.47 -25.25
C ILE A 876 4.10 -6.36 -26.47
N ILE A 877 4.42 -5.13 -26.86
CA ILE A 877 5.32 -4.79 -27.96
C ILE A 877 6.62 -4.31 -27.32
N TRP A 878 7.54 -5.23 -27.08
CA TRP A 878 8.88 -4.93 -26.60
C TRP A 878 9.56 -3.89 -27.52
N PRO A 879 10.26 -2.87 -26.96
CA PRO A 879 10.92 -1.84 -27.75
C PRO A 879 11.83 -2.39 -28.85
N GLN A 880 11.44 -2.12 -30.09
CA GLN A 880 12.01 -2.72 -31.30
C GLN A 880 12.43 -1.66 -32.32
N ILE A 881 13.55 -1.92 -33.01
CA ILE A 881 14.02 -1.14 -34.15
C ILE A 881 13.47 -1.75 -35.42
N GLN A 882 12.81 -0.91 -36.21
CA GLN A 882 12.17 -1.28 -37.46
C GLN A 882 12.73 -0.45 -38.63
N VAL A 883 12.72 -1.03 -39.82
CA VAL A 883 13.04 -0.36 -41.09
C VAL A 883 11.84 -0.43 -42.02
N LYS A 884 11.75 0.51 -42.95
CA LYS A 884 10.69 0.54 -43.96
C LYS A 884 11.07 -0.32 -45.18
N ARG A 885 10.21 -1.27 -45.56
CA ARG A 885 10.33 -2.16 -46.72
C ARG A 885 8.95 -2.29 -47.38
N ASN A 886 8.84 -2.04 -48.69
CA ASN A 886 7.57 -2.09 -49.43
C ASN A 886 6.42 -1.32 -48.74
N ASP A 887 6.72 -0.09 -48.27
CA ASP A 887 5.85 0.76 -47.44
C ASP A 887 5.34 0.18 -46.10
N GLN A 888 5.82 -1.00 -45.69
CA GLN A 888 5.57 -1.59 -44.37
C GLN A 888 6.79 -1.44 -43.45
N TRP A 889 6.54 -1.44 -42.14
CA TRP A 889 7.59 -1.41 -41.12
C TRP A 889 7.91 -2.82 -40.64
N GLU A 890 9.14 -3.28 -40.88
CA GLU A 890 9.64 -4.60 -40.49
C GLU A 890 10.65 -4.48 -39.35
N THR A 891 10.51 -5.33 -38.33
CA THR A 891 11.43 -5.39 -37.19
C THR A 891 12.75 -6.05 -37.57
N ILE A 892 13.86 -5.40 -37.26
CA ILE A 892 15.22 -5.89 -37.49
C ILE A 892 15.88 -6.37 -36.19
N THR A 893 15.66 -5.67 -35.08
CA THR A 893 16.19 -6.05 -33.77
C THR A 893 15.41 -5.41 -32.62
N TYR A 894 15.68 -5.84 -31.39
CA TYR A 894 15.12 -5.23 -30.18
C TYR A 894 16.13 -4.28 -29.55
N THR A 895 15.66 -3.14 -29.04
CA THR A 895 16.51 -2.22 -28.26
C THR A 895 16.80 -2.79 -26.87
N GLY A 896 15.81 -3.42 -26.24
CA GLY A 896 15.74 -3.58 -24.78
C GLY A 896 15.02 -2.38 -24.15
N ILE A 897 14.80 -2.40 -22.84
CA ILE A 897 14.28 -1.25 -22.08
C ILE A 897 15.43 -0.63 -21.30
N PRO A 898 15.54 0.71 -21.16
CA PRO A 898 16.44 1.32 -20.18
C PRO A 898 16.22 0.67 -18.81
N SER A 899 17.28 0.12 -18.23
CA SER A 899 17.23 -0.64 -16.97
C SER A 899 17.11 0.29 -15.77
N GLY A 900 16.28 1.33 -15.85
CA GLY A 900 16.16 2.38 -14.84
C GLY A 900 15.85 3.77 -15.38
N LYS A 901 16.02 4.75 -14.50
CA LYS A 901 15.72 6.18 -14.67
C LYS A 901 16.94 6.91 -15.21
N GLY A 902 16.88 7.35 -16.47
CA GLY A 902 17.95 8.12 -17.13
C GLY A 902 19.12 7.26 -17.60
N LYS A 903 18.88 5.98 -17.90
CA LYS A 903 19.92 5.01 -18.27
C LYS A 903 20.09 4.88 -19.78
N THR A 904 21.30 4.52 -20.23
CA THR A 904 21.67 4.47 -21.64
C THR A 904 21.66 3.03 -22.19
N VAL A 905 20.73 2.76 -23.11
CA VAL A 905 20.66 1.52 -23.89
C VAL A 905 21.56 1.64 -25.12
N ILE A 906 22.35 0.61 -25.40
CA ILE A 906 23.28 0.60 -26.53
C ILE A 906 22.90 -0.49 -27.52
N VAL A 907 22.67 -0.09 -28.78
CA VAL A 907 22.22 -0.99 -29.85
C VAL A 907 23.18 -0.91 -31.02
N ASP A 908 23.92 -1.99 -31.24
CA ASP A 908 24.74 -2.17 -32.44
C ASP A 908 23.84 -2.57 -33.63
N LEU A 909 23.89 -1.77 -34.69
CA LEU A 909 23.17 -1.96 -35.96
C LEU A 909 24.11 -2.26 -37.13
N THR A 910 25.40 -2.43 -36.87
CA THR A 910 26.43 -2.76 -37.87
C THR A 910 26.01 -3.96 -38.71
N GLY A 911 25.89 -3.77 -40.02
CA GLY A 911 25.50 -4.81 -40.97
C GLY A 911 24.05 -5.32 -40.86
N LYS A 912 23.19 -4.72 -40.02
CA LYS A 912 21.80 -5.14 -39.81
C LYS A 912 20.78 -4.39 -40.68
N LEU A 913 21.15 -3.23 -41.22
CA LEU A 913 20.27 -2.39 -42.04
C LEU A 913 20.47 -2.63 -43.54
N PRO A 914 19.41 -2.55 -44.37
CA PRO A 914 19.55 -2.39 -45.81
C PRO A 914 20.41 -1.16 -46.16
N ALA A 915 21.27 -1.27 -47.18
CA ALA A 915 22.25 -0.22 -47.52
C ALA A 915 21.66 1.18 -47.76
N ASN A 916 20.42 1.24 -48.26
CA ASN A 916 19.70 2.47 -48.61
C ASN A 916 18.77 2.99 -47.49
N THR A 917 18.85 2.45 -46.27
CA THR A 917 18.00 2.89 -45.15
C THR A 917 18.38 4.30 -44.68
N GLN A 918 17.49 5.26 -44.88
CA GLN A 918 17.63 6.66 -44.43
C GLN A 918 16.95 6.95 -43.08
N GLU A 919 15.98 6.13 -42.67
CA GLU A 919 15.24 6.28 -41.41
C GLU A 919 15.00 4.93 -40.75
N ILE A 920 14.99 4.93 -39.42
CA ILE A 920 14.60 3.79 -38.59
C ILE A 920 13.48 4.21 -37.64
N ARG A 921 12.68 3.25 -37.17
CA ARG A 921 11.63 3.50 -36.17
C ARG A 921 11.89 2.71 -34.90
N VAL A 922 11.90 3.38 -33.75
CA VAL A 922 11.85 2.75 -32.43
C VAL A 922 10.37 2.67 -32.03
N TRP A 923 9.84 1.47 -31.84
CA TRP A 923 8.39 1.24 -31.65
C TRP A 923 8.10 0.34 -30.44
N THR A 924 7.06 0.66 -29.66
CA THR A 924 6.65 -0.10 -28.47
C THR A 924 5.19 0.20 -28.08
N ASN A 925 4.66 -0.45 -27.05
CA ASN A 925 3.50 0.01 -26.28
C ASN A 925 3.75 -0.05 -24.76
N VAL A 926 5.02 -0.17 -24.35
CA VAL A 926 5.46 0.15 -22.99
C VAL A 926 5.50 1.68 -22.87
N GLU A 927 5.12 2.20 -21.71
CA GLU A 927 5.21 3.62 -21.40
C GLU A 927 6.69 4.02 -21.22
N LEU A 928 7.33 4.38 -22.33
CA LEU A 928 8.77 4.59 -22.45
C LEU A 928 9.05 5.99 -23.01
N TYR A 929 9.84 6.76 -22.27
CA TYR A 929 10.23 8.13 -22.58
C TYR A 929 11.72 8.19 -22.92
N TRP A 930 12.04 8.69 -24.11
CA TRP A 930 13.41 8.97 -24.55
C TRP A 930 13.75 10.44 -24.26
N ASP A 931 14.93 10.65 -23.67
CA ASP A 931 15.54 11.94 -23.34
C ASP A 931 16.65 12.28 -24.35
N GLN A 932 17.38 11.24 -24.81
CA GLN A 932 18.43 11.42 -25.80
C GLN A 932 18.52 10.25 -26.79
N ILE A 933 18.67 10.56 -28.07
CA ILE A 933 18.94 9.60 -29.16
C ILE A 933 20.19 10.05 -29.91
N LEU A 934 21.31 9.35 -29.69
CA LEU A 934 22.56 9.59 -30.40
C LEU A 934 22.89 8.46 -31.39
N ILE A 935 23.50 8.84 -32.51
CA ILE A 935 23.97 7.96 -33.56
C ILE A 935 25.49 8.11 -33.67
N ASP A 936 26.22 7.00 -33.59
CA ASP A 936 27.66 6.94 -33.88
C ASP A 936 27.91 6.04 -35.09
N VAL A 937 28.68 6.54 -36.05
CA VAL A 937 29.14 5.80 -37.24
C VAL A 937 30.67 5.72 -37.32
N SER A 938 31.36 6.34 -36.36
CA SER A 938 32.81 6.34 -36.25
C SER A 938 33.32 5.00 -35.72
N ALA A 939 34.54 4.64 -36.12
CA ALA A 939 35.26 3.56 -35.46
C ALA A 939 35.31 3.84 -33.94
N PRO A 940 35.07 2.84 -33.08
CA PRO A 940 35.29 3.00 -31.65
C PRO A 940 36.67 3.59 -31.40
N PRO A 941 36.81 4.59 -30.51
CA PRO A 941 38.13 5.09 -30.18
C PRO A 941 38.97 3.90 -29.67
N GLU A 942 40.18 3.73 -30.22
CA GLU A 942 41.17 2.78 -29.71
C GLU A 942 41.22 2.87 -28.18
N GLN A 943 41.41 1.75 -27.46
CA GLN A 943 41.31 1.65 -26.00
C GLN A 943 42.19 2.69 -25.28
N ARG A 944 41.61 3.88 -25.08
CA ARG A 944 42.18 5.04 -24.38
C ARG A 944 41.37 5.30 -23.13
N TYR A 945 40.96 4.24 -22.45
CA TYR A 945 40.46 4.30 -21.09
C TYR A 945 41.24 3.32 -20.23
N THR A 946 41.44 3.65 -18.97
CA THR A 946 42.02 2.73 -17.98
C THR A 946 41.01 2.48 -16.88
N THR A 947 40.73 1.20 -16.64
CA THR A 947 39.81 0.74 -15.59
C THR A 947 40.59 0.31 -14.36
N ARG A 948 40.22 0.82 -13.18
CA ARG A 948 40.78 0.40 -11.89
C ARG A 948 39.66 0.27 -10.86
N GLU A 949 39.61 -0.85 -10.15
CA GLU A 949 38.68 -1.00 -9.02
C GLU A 949 39.10 -0.09 -7.85
N ALA A 950 38.13 0.58 -7.24
CA ALA A 950 38.27 1.24 -5.94
C ALA A 950 37.93 0.22 -4.84
N PRO A 951 38.88 -0.22 -4.00
CA PRO A 951 38.60 -1.21 -2.96
C PRO A 951 37.46 -0.80 -2.02
N LEU A 952 36.51 -1.70 -1.77
CA LEU A 952 35.48 -1.49 -0.74
C LEU A 952 36.15 -1.45 0.64
N LEU A 953 36.11 -0.30 1.31
CA LEU A 953 36.70 -0.11 2.64
C LEU A 953 35.75 -0.58 3.74
N SER A 954 34.47 -0.21 3.65
CA SER A 954 33.42 -0.62 4.61
C SER A 954 32.03 -0.63 3.98
N ALA A 955 31.18 -1.55 4.44
CA ALA A 955 29.77 -1.58 4.09
C ALA A 955 28.93 -1.84 5.35
N HIS A 956 27.93 -0.98 5.61
CA HIS A 956 27.14 -1.04 6.83
C HIS A 956 25.64 -0.93 6.52
N LEU A 957 24.87 -1.95 6.92
CA LEU A 957 23.41 -1.95 6.79
C LEU A 957 22.75 -1.33 8.02
N ARG A 958 21.78 -0.43 7.84
CA ARG A 958 21.01 0.19 8.95
C ARG A 958 19.59 0.54 8.52
N PHE A 959 18.67 0.63 9.48
CA PHE A 959 17.42 1.33 9.23
C PHE A 959 17.66 2.83 9.20
N ARG A 960 17.39 3.45 8.05
CA ARG A 960 17.46 4.90 7.89
C ARG A 960 16.10 5.54 8.11
N GLY A 961 15.04 4.98 7.54
CA GLY A 961 13.81 5.69 7.18
C GLY A 961 13.78 5.95 5.68
N PHE A 962 12.64 6.45 5.21
CA PHE A 962 12.31 6.65 3.80
C PHE A 962 12.77 8.04 3.34
N SER A 963 13.34 8.12 2.14
CA SER A 963 13.68 9.40 1.52
C SER A 963 12.41 10.14 1.08
N GLN A 964 12.42 11.47 1.16
CA GLN A 964 11.30 12.28 0.70
C GLN A 964 11.11 12.14 -0.83
N LEU A 965 9.94 11.70 -1.29
CA LEU A 965 9.57 11.82 -2.71
C LEU A 965 9.54 13.30 -3.14
N LEU A 966 10.17 13.61 -4.28
CA LEU A 966 10.15 14.94 -4.88
C LEU A 966 8.84 15.15 -5.67
N ALA A 967 8.30 16.37 -5.61
CA ALA A 967 7.14 16.74 -6.43
C ALA A 967 7.55 16.80 -7.92
N LYS A 968 6.67 16.31 -8.80
CA LYS A 968 6.86 16.30 -10.25
C LYS A 968 6.05 17.38 -10.94
N THR A 969 6.53 17.87 -12.07
CA THR A 969 5.77 18.74 -12.99
C THR A 969 5.73 18.09 -14.37
N GLY A 970 4.75 17.20 -14.59
CA GLY A 970 4.61 16.44 -15.83
C GLY A 970 5.15 15.00 -15.74
N PRO A 971 5.33 14.32 -16.90
CA PRO A 971 5.78 12.93 -16.94
C PRO A 971 7.29 12.86 -16.66
N GLN A 972 7.65 12.76 -15.39
CA GLN A 972 9.04 12.60 -14.92
C GLN A 972 9.16 11.33 -14.05
N PRO A 973 10.37 10.72 -13.97
CA PRO A 973 10.60 9.56 -13.11
C PRO A 973 10.49 9.93 -11.63
N ASP A 974 10.10 8.99 -10.77
CA ASP A 974 10.12 9.18 -9.32
C ASP A 974 11.55 9.29 -8.79
N ARG A 975 11.84 10.45 -8.18
CA ARG A 975 13.12 10.76 -7.54
C ARG A 975 12.88 11.12 -6.07
N PHE A 976 13.82 10.73 -5.21
CA PHE A 976 13.74 11.01 -3.78
C PHE A 976 14.90 11.92 -3.32
N ASP A 977 14.63 12.83 -2.39
CA ASP A 977 15.64 13.64 -1.71
C ASP A 977 16.21 12.85 -0.53
N TYR A 978 17.41 12.30 -0.70
CA TYR A 978 18.11 11.59 0.36
C TYR A 978 18.31 12.43 1.64
N ASN A 979 18.36 13.75 1.51
CA ASN A 979 18.74 14.64 2.60
C ASN A 979 17.57 14.95 3.55
N LYS A 980 16.39 14.37 3.28
CA LYS A 980 15.16 14.48 4.08
C LYS A 980 14.59 13.09 4.28
N VAL A 981 14.28 12.74 5.53
CA VAL A 981 14.03 11.36 5.96
C VAL A 981 12.70 11.31 6.67
N ARG A 982 11.69 10.85 5.94
CA ARG A 982 10.42 10.43 6.53
C ARG A 982 10.65 9.15 7.30
N TYR A 983 9.84 8.96 8.34
CA TYR A 983 9.76 7.66 8.98
C TYR A 983 8.38 7.01 8.83
N THR A 984 7.36 7.74 8.37
CA THR A 984 6.07 7.17 7.91
C THR A 984 6.32 6.13 6.82
N ALA A 985 5.82 4.92 7.00
CA ALA A 985 5.78 3.93 5.93
C ALA A 985 4.43 3.95 5.23
N LEU A 986 4.45 3.70 3.92
CA LEU A 986 3.26 3.58 3.07
C LEU A 986 2.82 2.11 2.89
N TRP A 987 3.62 1.18 3.41
CA TRP A 987 3.48 -0.27 3.27
C TRP A 987 4.24 -1.01 4.38
N ASN A 988 3.85 -2.27 4.60
CA ASN A 988 4.64 -3.21 5.38
C ASN A 988 5.65 -3.95 4.49
N PRO A 989 6.92 -4.13 4.92
CA PRO A 989 7.89 -4.98 4.26
C PRO A 989 7.51 -6.45 4.36
N LEU A 990 7.99 -7.21 3.37
CA LEU A 990 7.70 -8.62 3.16
C LEU A 990 8.04 -9.46 4.42
N LYS A 991 7.23 -10.48 4.75
CA LYS A 991 7.43 -11.35 5.92
C LYS A 991 8.61 -12.32 5.66
N GLY A 992 9.62 -12.35 6.52
CA GLY A 992 10.74 -13.29 6.37
C GLY A 992 12.05 -12.78 6.95
N LYS A 993 13.15 -13.49 6.68
CA LYS A 993 14.47 -13.13 7.21
C LYS A 993 15.15 -12.03 6.42
N TYR A 994 15.66 -11.05 7.15
CA TYR A 994 16.53 -9.99 6.63
C TYR A 994 17.90 -10.03 7.32
N THR A 995 18.89 -9.42 6.68
CA THR A 995 20.24 -9.26 7.25
C THR A 995 20.20 -8.34 8.48
N ARG A 996 20.97 -8.67 9.51
CA ARG A 996 21.18 -7.81 10.68
C ARG A 996 21.74 -6.44 10.27
N TYR A 997 21.44 -5.42 11.05
CA TYR A 997 22.19 -4.17 10.98
C TYR A 997 23.62 -4.35 11.47
N GLY A 998 24.48 -3.40 11.14
CA GLY A 998 25.92 -3.44 11.41
C GLY A 998 26.75 -3.64 10.14
N ASP A 999 28.02 -3.99 10.33
CA ASP A 999 28.93 -4.34 9.23
C ASP A 999 28.42 -5.56 8.45
N VAL A 1000 28.42 -5.41 7.13
CA VAL A 1000 28.06 -6.42 6.12
C VAL A 1000 29.10 -6.53 5.00
N LYS A 1001 30.25 -5.83 5.09
CA LYS A 1001 31.34 -5.90 4.11
C LYS A 1001 31.75 -7.34 3.75
N PRO A 1002 31.84 -8.30 4.69
CA PRO A 1002 32.25 -9.67 4.35
C PRO A 1002 31.32 -10.39 3.35
N LEU A 1003 30.08 -9.90 3.19
CA LEU A 1003 29.07 -10.48 2.31
C LEU A 1003 29.03 -9.85 0.91
N LEU A 1004 29.90 -8.90 0.58
CA LEU A 1004 29.77 -8.05 -0.61
C LEU A 1004 30.95 -8.12 -1.58
N GLY A 1005 31.87 -9.06 -1.36
CA GLY A 1005 33.09 -9.22 -2.16
C GLY A 1005 33.13 -10.44 -3.08
N ARG A 1006 32.07 -11.26 -3.12
CA ARG A 1006 32.05 -12.55 -3.84
C ARG A 1006 30.63 -12.88 -4.29
N GLU A 1007 30.51 -13.63 -5.38
CA GLU A 1007 29.26 -14.25 -5.82
C GLU A 1007 29.19 -15.68 -5.22
N ASP A 1008 28.65 -15.82 -4.02
CA ASP A 1008 28.55 -17.09 -3.29
C ASP A 1008 27.16 -17.36 -2.65
N SER A 1009 26.17 -16.53 -2.99
CA SER A 1009 24.79 -16.52 -2.49
C SER A 1009 24.60 -16.10 -1.02
N GLN A 1010 25.64 -15.60 -0.33
CA GLN A 1010 25.54 -15.10 1.05
C GLN A 1010 25.08 -13.63 1.13
N MET A 1011 23.98 -13.34 0.43
CA MET A 1011 23.49 -11.99 0.14
C MET A 1011 23.18 -11.11 1.36
N VAL A 1012 23.41 -9.81 1.22
CA VAL A 1012 22.81 -8.77 2.06
C VAL A 1012 21.33 -8.60 1.64
N VAL A 1013 20.43 -8.90 2.56
CA VAL A 1013 18.98 -8.83 2.37
C VAL A 1013 18.41 -7.67 3.18
N PHE A 1014 17.83 -6.69 2.48
CA PHE A 1014 17.28 -5.45 3.04
C PHE A 1014 15.99 -5.05 2.33
N GLY A 1015 15.19 -4.18 2.94
CA GLY A 1015 13.85 -3.83 2.46
C GLY A 1015 13.40 -2.44 2.91
N SER A 1016 12.12 -2.13 2.70
CA SER A 1016 11.47 -0.84 2.96
C SER A 1016 12.05 -0.04 4.16
N GLY A 1017 12.68 1.11 3.88
CA GLY A 1017 13.29 2.05 4.83
C GLY A 1017 14.69 1.68 5.33
N ASP A 1018 15.27 0.57 4.86
CA ASP A 1018 16.67 0.23 5.10
C ASP A 1018 17.62 0.95 4.14
N GLU A 1019 18.85 1.13 4.59
CA GLU A 1019 19.95 1.74 3.83
C GLU A 1019 21.22 0.90 3.96
N LEU A 1020 21.87 0.65 2.83
CA LEU A 1020 23.24 0.18 2.74
C LEU A 1020 24.20 1.36 2.53
N VAL A 1021 25.05 1.59 3.52
CA VAL A 1021 26.12 2.60 3.50
C VAL A 1021 27.38 1.96 2.92
N LEU A 1022 27.86 2.45 1.78
CA LEU A 1022 29.08 1.98 1.14
C LEU A 1022 30.17 3.06 1.17
N GLU A 1023 31.40 2.65 1.49
CA GLU A 1023 32.59 3.50 1.38
C GLU A 1023 33.70 2.74 0.65
N PHE A 1024 34.21 3.34 -0.42
CA PHE A 1024 35.31 2.83 -1.23
C PHE A 1024 36.54 3.72 -1.03
N ASP A 1025 37.72 3.16 -1.28
CA ASP A 1025 38.96 3.91 -1.28
C ASP A 1025 38.92 4.99 -2.37
N ALA A 1026 39.23 6.23 -2.01
CA ALA A 1026 39.41 7.30 -2.98
C ALA A 1026 40.89 7.68 -3.01
N PRO A 1027 41.69 7.11 -3.91
CA PRO A 1027 43.11 7.40 -3.97
C PRO A 1027 43.35 8.87 -4.37
N LYS A 1028 44.53 9.39 -4.06
CA LYS A 1028 44.92 10.81 -4.25
C LYS A 1028 45.40 11.12 -5.67
N ASP A 1029 45.46 10.11 -6.55
CA ASP A 1029 45.89 10.29 -7.93
C ASP A 1029 44.73 10.77 -8.81
N GLU A 1030 44.85 12.01 -9.26
CA GLU A 1030 43.99 12.57 -10.29
C GLU A 1030 44.31 11.96 -11.67
N PRO A 1031 43.34 11.93 -12.60
CA PRO A 1031 43.59 11.49 -13.98
C PRO A 1031 44.71 12.29 -14.64
N SER A 1032 45.47 11.65 -15.52
CA SER A 1032 46.50 12.30 -16.32
C SER A 1032 45.94 13.48 -17.12
N SER A 1033 46.71 14.56 -17.28
CA SER A 1033 46.32 15.76 -18.02
C SER A 1033 45.66 15.43 -19.38
N GLY A 1034 44.43 15.89 -19.58
CA GLY A 1034 43.61 15.58 -20.77
C GLY A 1034 42.59 14.47 -20.58
N ASN A 1035 42.64 13.72 -19.46
CA ASN A 1035 41.63 12.74 -19.07
C ASN A 1035 40.73 13.26 -17.94
N LYS A 1036 39.59 12.60 -17.75
CA LYS A 1036 38.68 12.70 -16.60
C LYS A 1036 38.33 11.30 -16.09
N ARG A 1037 37.77 11.22 -14.88
CA ARG A 1037 37.32 9.97 -14.22
C ARG A 1037 35.80 9.92 -14.16
N ASP A 1038 35.18 8.98 -14.87
CA ASP A 1038 33.81 8.53 -14.60
C ASP A 1038 33.87 7.24 -13.75
N PHE A 1039 32.75 6.78 -13.19
CA PHE A 1039 32.70 5.55 -12.41
C PHE A 1039 31.55 4.65 -12.87
N PHE A 1040 31.76 3.32 -12.85
CA PHE A 1040 30.69 2.33 -12.96
C PHE A 1040 30.55 1.57 -11.64
N LEU A 1041 29.34 1.55 -11.09
CA LEU A 1041 28.98 0.74 -9.93
C LEU A 1041 28.43 -0.60 -10.41
N TYR A 1042 29.21 -1.66 -10.24
CA TYR A 1042 28.75 -3.04 -10.49
C TYR A 1042 28.01 -3.58 -9.27
N LEU A 1043 26.88 -4.22 -9.52
CA LEU A 1043 26.00 -4.83 -8.54
C LEU A 1043 25.65 -6.25 -9.01
N ASN A 1044 25.82 -7.24 -8.12
CA ASN A 1044 25.29 -8.59 -8.31
C ASN A 1044 24.15 -8.85 -7.33
N GLY A 1045 22.93 -9.07 -7.80
CA GLY A 1045 21.79 -9.28 -6.93
C GLY A 1045 20.44 -9.31 -7.62
N PHE A 1046 19.39 -9.36 -6.79
CA PHE A 1046 18.01 -9.54 -7.21
C PHE A 1046 17.08 -8.63 -6.39
N VAL A 1047 15.93 -8.28 -6.95
CA VAL A 1047 14.84 -7.61 -6.23
C VAL A 1047 13.56 -8.40 -6.37
N LYS A 1048 12.81 -8.53 -5.27
CA LYS A 1048 11.45 -9.07 -5.26
C LYS A 1048 10.53 -8.06 -4.62
N ASP A 1049 9.57 -7.57 -5.40
CA ASP A 1049 8.54 -6.67 -4.91
C ASP A 1049 7.47 -7.42 -4.10
N GLY A 1050 6.60 -6.63 -3.46
CA GLY A 1050 5.50 -7.10 -2.64
C GLY A 1050 4.15 -7.16 -3.36
N ASP A 1051 4.09 -6.89 -4.67
CA ASP A 1051 2.88 -7.05 -5.47
C ASP A 1051 2.35 -8.49 -5.33
N LYS A 1052 1.03 -8.61 -5.37
CA LYS A 1052 0.34 -9.86 -5.06
C LYS A 1052 0.58 -10.98 -6.08
N TYR A 1053 0.83 -10.64 -7.34
CA TYR A 1053 1.15 -11.62 -8.37
C TYR A 1053 2.62 -11.97 -8.46
N THR A 1054 3.49 -11.21 -7.80
CA THR A 1054 4.91 -11.55 -7.69
C THR A 1054 5.07 -12.87 -6.94
N ALA A 1055 5.91 -13.76 -7.46
CA ALA A 1055 5.92 -15.13 -6.98
C ALA A 1055 6.45 -15.23 -5.54
N HIS A 1056 5.62 -15.80 -4.66
CA HIS A 1056 5.79 -15.74 -3.20
C HIS A 1056 5.68 -14.31 -2.62
N ALA A 1057 4.76 -13.52 -3.17
CA ALA A 1057 4.35 -12.19 -2.74
C ALA A 1057 4.28 -12.04 -1.22
N GLY A 1058 4.68 -10.86 -0.75
CA GLY A 1058 4.61 -10.54 0.68
C GLY A 1058 5.54 -11.36 1.57
N ARG A 1059 6.47 -12.17 1.00
CA ARG A 1059 7.49 -12.93 1.74
C ARG A 1059 8.90 -12.79 1.17
N VAL A 1060 9.90 -12.75 2.05
CA VAL A 1060 11.32 -12.76 1.64
C VAL A 1060 11.71 -14.14 1.12
N ASP A 1061 11.26 -15.21 1.78
CA ASP A 1061 11.42 -16.57 1.29
C ASP A 1061 10.42 -16.92 0.16
N PRO A 1062 10.78 -17.79 -0.80
CA PRO A 1062 12.11 -18.36 -1.05
C PRO A 1062 13.13 -17.29 -1.49
N VAL A 1063 14.41 -17.54 -1.22
CA VAL A 1063 15.51 -16.61 -1.51
C VAL A 1063 16.27 -17.05 -2.77
N PRO A 1064 16.79 -16.11 -3.58
CA PRO A 1064 17.52 -16.43 -4.80
C PRO A 1064 18.93 -16.95 -4.50
N PHE A 1065 19.64 -17.37 -5.54
CA PHE A 1065 21.02 -17.85 -5.47
C PHE A 1065 21.78 -17.58 -6.78
N VAL A 1066 23.10 -17.53 -6.71
CA VAL A 1066 23.98 -17.35 -7.87
C VAL A 1066 23.83 -18.53 -8.84
N GLY A 1067 23.68 -18.23 -10.13
CA GLY A 1067 23.38 -19.24 -11.17
C GLY A 1067 21.93 -19.74 -11.20
N MET A 1068 21.01 -19.06 -10.51
CA MET A 1068 19.57 -19.29 -10.65
C MET A 1068 19.08 -18.79 -12.01
N THR A 1069 18.56 -19.69 -12.85
CA THR A 1069 18.09 -19.34 -14.21
C THR A 1069 16.61 -18.97 -14.30
N GLN A 1070 15.82 -19.25 -13.26
CA GLN A 1070 14.39 -18.95 -13.18
C GLN A 1070 13.95 -18.80 -11.72
N TYR A 1071 12.96 -17.95 -11.48
CA TYR A 1071 12.29 -17.83 -10.18
C TYR A 1071 10.77 -17.73 -10.40
N PRO A 1072 9.92 -18.54 -9.70
CA PRO A 1072 10.29 -19.57 -8.73
C PRO A 1072 11.12 -20.70 -9.33
N TYR A 1073 12.11 -21.16 -8.56
CA TYR A 1073 12.91 -22.32 -8.92
C TYR A 1073 12.24 -23.61 -8.43
N ASP A 1074 12.40 -24.69 -9.18
CA ASP A 1074 11.91 -26.00 -8.77
C ASP A 1074 12.68 -26.52 -7.53
N THR A 1075 11.93 -27.09 -6.60
CA THR A 1075 12.44 -27.69 -5.34
C THR A 1075 12.20 -29.19 -5.26
N SER A 1076 11.59 -29.82 -6.29
CA SER A 1076 11.36 -31.27 -6.36
C SER A 1076 12.66 -32.09 -6.26
N ASN A 1077 13.75 -31.55 -6.83
CA ASN A 1077 15.10 -32.10 -6.79
C ASN A 1077 15.88 -31.76 -5.49
N GLY A 1078 15.15 -31.34 -4.45
CA GLY A 1078 15.67 -30.95 -3.14
C GLY A 1078 16.18 -29.51 -3.08
N ILE A 1079 16.72 -29.14 -1.93
CA ILE A 1079 17.26 -27.80 -1.62
C ILE A 1079 18.34 -27.42 -2.66
N PRO A 1080 18.35 -26.19 -3.24
CA PRO A 1080 19.41 -25.74 -4.15
C PRO A 1080 20.84 -25.92 -3.62
N LYS A 1081 21.81 -26.22 -4.49
CA LYS A 1081 23.20 -26.56 -4.11
C LYS A 1081 23.86 -25.55 -3.16
N PRO A 1082 23.79 -24.21 -3.37
CA PRO A 1082 24.42 -23.24 -2.48
C PRO A 1082 23.92 -23.32 -1.03
N PHE A 1083 22.65 -23.67 -0.84
CA PHE A 1083 22.03 -23.72 0.48
C PHE A 1083 22.35 -25.01 1.27
N ARG A 1084 23.09 -25.97 0.69
CA ARG A 1084 23.47 -27.24 1.33
C ARG A 1084 24.73 -27.13 2.20
N THR A 1085 25.56 -26.11 1.97
CA THR A 1085 26.88 -25.94 2.60
C THR A 1085 26.76 -25.54 4.08
N GLU A 1086 27.79 -25.79 4.89
CA GLU A 1086 27.77 -25.33 6.30
C GLU A 1086 28.09 -23.84 6.39
N GLU A 1087 28.89 -23.32 5.46
CA GLU A 1087 29.17 -21.90 5.25
C GLU A 1087 27.86 -21.12 5.10
N TYR A 1088 26.95 -21.56 4.22
CA TYR A 1088 25.65 -20.91 4.03
C TYR A 1088 24.78 -20.98 5.31
N LYS A 1089 24.81 -22.11 6.03
CA LYS A 1089 24.12 -22.22 7.34
C LYS A 1089 24.72 -21.30 8.40
N GLN A 1090 26.04 -21.05 8.38
CA GLN A 1090 26.70 -20.07 9.25
C GLN A 1090 26.31 -18.64 8.86
N TYR A 1091 26.31 -18.31 7.57
CA TYR A 1091 25.80 -17.04 7.05
C TYR A 1091 24.38 -16.76 7.53
N GLN A 1092 23.46 -17.74 7.42
CA GLN A 1092 22.09 -17.57 7.91
C GLN A 1092 22.03 -17.29 9.43
N LYS A 1093 22.84 -17.99 10.24
CA LYS A 1093 22.91 -17.80 11.71
C LYS A 1093 23.54 -16.46 12.13
N LEU A 1094 24.51 -15.96 11.36
CA LEU A 1094 25.26 -14.74 11.69
C LEU A 1094 24.60 -13.47 11.13
N TYR A 1095 24.09 -13.55 9.90
CA TYR A 1095 23.61 -12.40 9.15
C TYR A 1095 22.08 -12.39 9.02
N GLN A 1096 21.44 -13.46 8.54
CA GLN A 1096 19.98 -13.53 8.30
C GLN A 1096 19.14 -13.70 9.57
N THR A 1097 19.33 -12.78 10.51
CA THR A 1097 18.77 -12.86 11.86
C THR A 1097 17.72 -11.80 12.15
N ARG A 1098 17.57 -10.76 11.33
CA ARG A 1098 16.61 -9.67 11.53
C ARG A 1098 15.23 -10.06 11.01
N GLU A 1099 14.19 -9.55 11.66
CA GLU A 1099 12.83 -9.48 11.12
C GLU A 1099 12.51 -8.14 10.46
N PRO A 1100 11.58 -8.13 9.49
CA PRO A 1100 11.17 -6.95 8.75
C PRO A 1100 10.49 -5.95 9.68
N LEU A 1101 10.68 -4.64 9.52
CA LEU A 1101 9.93 -3.64 10.29
C LEU A 1101 8.46 -3.54 9.80
N GLN A 1102 7.52 -4.26 10.43
CA GLN A 1102 6.07 -4.01 10.31
C GLN A 1102 5.77 -2.62 10.85
N PHE A 1103 5.59 -1.71 9.91
CA PHE A 1103 5.32 -0.31 10.17
C PHE A 1103 3.83 -0.06 10.45
N THR A 1104 2.92 -0.91 9.95
CA THR A 1104 1.49 -0.71 10.13
C THR A 1104 0.82 -1.98 10.65
N GLY A 1105 0.27 -1.90 11.85
CA GLY A 1105 -0.82 -2.75 12.32
C GLY A 1105 -2.12 -1.92 12.38
N PRO A 1106 -3.26 -2.50 12.80
CA PRO A 1106 -4.47 -1.74 13.03
C PRO A 1106 -4.22 -0.63 14.08
N ILE A 1107 -4.93 0.50 14.01
CA ILE A 1107 -4.73 1.67 14.90
C ILE A 1107 -5.31 1.46 16.31
N LEU A 1108 -5.04 0.29 16.89
CA LEU A 1108 -5.35 -0.02 18.27
C LEU A 1108 -4.55 0.88 19.21
N SER A 1109 -4.97 0.95 20.46
CA SER A 1109 -4.20 1.70 21.45
C SER A 1109 -2.80 1.11 21.57
N ALA A 1110 -1.79 1.95 21.37
CA ALA A 1110 -0.39 1.67 21.76
C ALA A 1110 -0.26 1.31 23.26
N TRP A 1111 -1.34 1.49 24.01
CA TRP A 1111 -1.55 1.16 25.40
C TRP A 1111 -2.95 0.54 25.62
N LYS A 1112 -3.24 -0.61 25.00
CA LYS A 1112 -4.05 -1.60 25.73
C LYS A 1112 -3.15 -2.05 26.89
N GLU A 1113 -3.62 -1.89 28.12
CA GLU A 1113 -2.94 -2.47 29.29
C GLU A 1113 -3.04 -3.98 29.19
N SER A 1114 -2.10 -4.61 28.47
CA SER A 1114 -1.89 -6.05 28.57
C SER A 1114 -1.27 -6.33 29.94
N GLY A 1115 -2.15 -6.49 30.93
CA GLY A 1115 -1.89 -7.28 32.13
C GLY A 1115 -1.76 -8.78 31.80
N GLN A 1116 -1.02 -9.10 30.75
CA GLN A 1116 -0.61 -10.41 30.24
C GLN A 1116 0.74 -10.25 29.54
#